data_AF-A0A7N2MP53-F1
#
_entry.id   AF-A0A7N2MP53-F1
#
_cell.length_a   1.000
_cell.length_b   1.000
_cell.length_c   1.000
_cell.angle_alpha   90.00
_cell.angle_beta   90.00
_cell.angle_gamma   90.00
#
_symmetry.space_group_name_H-M   'P 1'
#
loop_
_entity.id
_entity.type
_entity.pdbx_description
1 polymer ?
#
loop_
_entity_poly.entity_id
_entity_poly.type
_entity_poly.pdbx_seq_one_letter_code
_entity_poly.pdbx_strand_id
1 'polypeptide(L)'
;MYPIQDREYRPGIDNLLVLLIGGIPIAMPTVLSVTMAIGSHRLAQQGAITKRMTAIEEMAGMDVLCSDKTGTLTLNKLSVDKNLIEVFAKGVDGDTVVLMAAQASRTENQDAIDSAIVGMLADPKEARAGIQEVHFLPFNPTDKRTALTYIDRNGKMHRVSKGAPEQILNLAHNKSEIERRVHAVIDKFAERGLRSLAVAYQEVPEGRKESAGSPWQFIGLMPLFDPPRHDSAETIRRALNLGVNVKMITGDQLAIGKETGRRLGMGTNMYPSSALLGQDKDESIVALPVDELIEKADGFAGVFPEHKYEIVKRLQARKHICGMTGDGVNDAPALKKADIGIAVADATDAARSASDIVLTEPGLSVIISAVLTSRAIFQRMKNYTIYAVSITIRIVLGFMLLALIWKFDFPPFMVLIIAILNDGTIMTISKDRVKPSPLPDSWKLAEIFTTGIVLGSYLAMMTVIFFWAAYKTDFFPRVFGVPTLEKTAHDDFRKLASAIYLQVSTISQALIFVTRSRSWSFVERPGMLLVVAFIIAQLIATVIAVYANWSFAAIEGIGWGWAGVIWLYNIIFYIPLDLIKFFIRYALSGRAWDLVIEQRIAFTRQKDFGKEQRELQWAHAQRTLHGLQPPDTKMFTERTHFTELNQMAEEAKRRAEIARLRELHTLKGHVESVVRLKGLDIDTIQQAYTV
;
A
#
# COMPACT_ATOMS: atom_id res chain seq x y z
N MET A 1 -43.86 -22.39 8.46
CA MET A 1 -45.28 -22.28 8.05
C MET A 1 -45.35 -22.68 6.57
N TYR A 2 -45.53 -23.97 6.27
CA TYR A 2 -45.50 -24.50 4.90
C TYR A 2 -46.92 -24.96 4.50
N PRO A 3 -47.68 -24.14 3.76
CA PRO A 3 -49.09 -24.42 3.43
C PRO A 3 -49.30 -25.65 2.54
N ILE A 4 -48.21 -26.25 2.03
CA ILE A 4 -48.23 -27.42 1.15
C ILE A 4 -48.16 -28.74 1.94
N GLN A 5 -47.78 -28.72 3.23
CA GLN A 5 -47.43 -29.93 4.00
C GLN A 5 -48.28 -30.19 5.26
N ASP A 6 -49.32 -29.39 5.53
CA ASP A 6 -50.23 -29.51 6.70
C ASP A 6 -49.49 -29.74 8.03
N ARG A 7 -48.43 -28.98 8.29
CA ARG A 7 -47.67 -29.09 9.54
C ARG A 7 -48.34 -28.41 10.72
N GLU A 8 -48.12 -28.99 11.90
CA GLU A 8 -48.45 -28.34 13.17
C GLU A 8 -47.78 -26.97 13.29
N TYR A 9 -48.57 -25.97 13.70
CA TYR A 9 -48.15 -24.58 13.76
C TYR A 9 -47.02 -24.35 14.77
N ARG A 10 -47.09 -25.00 15.94
CA ARG A 10 -46.17 -24.78 17.06
C ARG A 10 -44.75 -25.30 16.80
N PRO A 11 -44.52 -26.55 16.32
CA PRO A 11 -43.19 -27.00 15.89
C PRO A 11 -42.65 -26.22 14.69
N GLY A 12 -43.54 -25.68 13.84
CA GLY A 12 -43.18 -24.79 12.75
C GLY A 12 -42.49 -23.49 13.20
N ILE A 13 -42.71 -23.04 14.44
CA ILE A 13 -42.04 -21.87 15.02
C ILE A 13 -40.59 -22.18 15.38
N ASP A 14 -40.28 -23.38 15.85
CA ASP A 14 -38.91 -23.78 16.22
C ASP A 14 -37.98 -23.73 15.00
N ASN A 15 -38.46 -24.17 13.84
CA ASN A 15 -37.72 -24.03 12.58
C ASN A 15 -37.46 -22.57 12.19
N LEU A 16 -38.43 -21.67 12.40
CA LEU A 16 -38.22 -20.23 12.18
C LEU A 16 -37.20 -19.67 13.17
N LEU A 17 -37.24 -20.11 14.42
CA LEU A 17 -36.31 -19.68 15.46
C LEU A 17 -34.87 -20.14 15.15
N VAL A 18 -34.69 -21.38 14.67
CA VAL A 18 -33.39 -21.89 14.18
C VAL A 18 -32.83 -20.99 13.08
N LEU A 19 -33.66 -20.63 12.10
CA LEU A 19 -33.26 -19.76 10.99
C LEU A 19 -32.91 -18.34 11.47
N LEU A 20 -33.63 -17.80 12.45
CA LEU A 20 -33.35 -16.47 13.01
C LEU A 20 -32.06 -16.46 13.85
N ILE A 21 -31.90 -17.41 14.77
CA ILE A 21 -30.75 -17.47 15.69
C ILE A 21 -29.45 -17.68 14.91
N GLY A 22 -29.42 -18.64 13.97
CA GLY A 22 -28.21 -18.92 13.23
C GLY A 22 -28.06 -18.14 11.92
N GLY A 23 -29.12 -17.49 11.44
CA GLY A 23 -29.09 -16.69 10.22
C GLY A 23 -28.57 -15.27 10.43
N ILE A 24 -28.77 -14.67 11.61
CA ILE A 24 -28.36 -13.29 11.89
C ILE A 24 -26.92 -13.27 12.44
N PRO A 25 -25.94 -12.71 11.71
CA PRO A 25 -24.55 -12.69 12.15
C PRO A 25 -24.30 -11.51 13.13
N ILE A 26 -24.79 -11.62 14.36
CA ILE A 26 -24.71 -10.56 15.39
C ILE A 26 -23.26 -10.17 15.69
N ALA A 27 -22.32 -11.12 15.63
CA ALA A 27 -20.89 -10.86 15.83
C ALA A 27 -20.23 -10.06 14.69
N MET A 28 -20.86 -9.92 13.52
CA MET A 28 -20.21 -9.31 12.35
C MET A 28 -19.75 -7.87 12.58
N PRO A 29 -20.61 -6.93 13.01
CA PRO A 29 -20.21 -5.55 13.23
C PRO A 29 -19.14 -5.40 14.32
N THR A 30 -19.28 -6.16 15.41
CA THR A 30 -18.35 -6.13 16.54
C THR A 30 -16.95 -6.57 16.13
N VAL A 31 -16.84 -7.67 15.38
CA VAL A 31 -15.54 -8.22 14.96
C VAL A 31 -14.84 -7.31 13.97
N LEU A 32 -15.58 -6.71 13.03
CA LEU A 32 -15.01 -5.72 12.09
C LEU A 32 -14.49 -4.49 12.84
N SER A 33 -15.28 -3.95 13.77
CA SER A 33 -14.90 -2.79 14.58
C SER A 33 -13.66 -3.05 15.45
N VAL A 34 -13.62 -4.19 16.17
CA VAL A 34 -12.46 -4.60 16.98
C VAL A 34 -11.22 -4.82 16.12
N THR A 35 -11.38 -5.41 14.92
CA THR A 35 -10.28 -5.63 13.98
C THR A 35 -9.69 -4.30 13.48
N MET A 36 -10.54 -3.31 13.18
CA MET A 36 -10.10 -1.95 12.84
C MET A 36 -9.38 -1.27 14.02
N ALA A 37 -9.91 -1.38 15.24
CA ALA A 37 -9.29 -0.79 16.44
C ALA A 37 -7.91 -1.40 16.75
N ILE A 38 -7.78 -2.72 16.67
CA ILE A 38 -6.48 -3.40 16.82
C ILE A 38 -5.53 -3.01 15.69
N GLY A 39 -6.06 -2.85 14.48
CA GLY A 39 -5.33 -2.40 13.31
C GLY A 39 -4.76 -0.99 13.47
N SER A 40 -5.61 -0.05 13.92
CA SER A 40 -5.25 1.32 14.27
C SER A 40 -4.14 1.37 15.33
N HIS A 41 -4.26 0.56 16.39
CA HIS A 41 -3.22 0.47 17.41
C HIS A 41 -1.89 -0.04 16.85
N ARG A 42 -1.91 -1.04 15.95
CA ARG A 42 -0.69 -1.52 15.28
C ARG A 42 -0.07 -0.48 14.35
N LEU A 43 -0.89 0.29 13.63
CA LEU A 43 -0.39 1.38 12.78
C LEU A 43 0.27 2.46 13.64
N ALA A 44 -0.33 2.81 14.78
CA ALA A 44 0.26 3.77 15.72
C ALA A 44 1.62 3.29 16.25
N GLN A 45 1.77 1.99 16.55
CA GLN A 45 3.06 1.39 16.92
C GLN A 45 4.10 1.42 15.79
N GLN A 46 3.67 1.47 14.53
CA GLN A 46 4.53 1.61 13.35
C GLN A 46 4.75 3.08 12.95
N GLY A 47 4.34 4.02 13.80
CA GLY A 47 4.52 5.44 13.58
C GLY A 47 3.45 6.12 12.74
N ALA A 48 2.30 5.48 12.46
CA ALA A 48 1.18 6.05 11.72
C ALA A 48 -0.11 6.09 12.55
N ILE A 49 -0.51 7.27 13.02
CA ILE A 49 -1.72 7.47 13.84
C ILE A 49 -2.92 7.65 12.92
N THR A 50 -3.90 6.75 13.00
CA THR A 50 -5.16 6.87 12.27
C THR A 50 -6.17 7.71 13.05
N LYS A 51 -6.53 8.89 12.55
CA LYS A 51 -7.60 9.73 13.12
C LYS A 51 -8.98 9.23 12.72
N ARG A 52 -9.10 8.75 11.48
CA ARG A 52 -10.31 8.15 10.92
C ARG A 52 -10.12 6.64 10.75
N MET A 53 -10.91 5.82 11.45
CA MET A 53 -10.77 4.35 11.37
C MET A 53 -11.08 3.79 9.98
N THR A 54 -11.96 4.45 9.21
CA THR A 54 -12.24 4.06 7.81
C THR A 54 -11.05 4.30 6.88
N ALA A 55 -10.06 5.12 7.27
CA ALA A 55 -8.85 5.33 6.48
C ALA A 55 -8.00 4.07 6.32
N ILE A 56 -8.15 3.07 7.20
CA ILE A 56 -7.47 1.77 7.06
C ILE A 56 -7.97 1.05 5.79
N GLU A 57 -9.26 1.16 5.48
CA GLU A 57 -9.86 0.57 4.28
C GLU A 57 -9.38 1.30 3.02
N GLU A 58 -9.46 2.63 3.01
CA GLU A 58 -9.02 3.44 1.88
C GLU A 58 -7.52 3.24 1.62
N MET A 59 -6.69 3.19 2.66
CA MET A 59 -5.27 2.89 2.56
C MET A 59 -4.98 1.49 2.01
N ALA A 60 -5.84 0.50 2.27
CA ALA A 60 -5.70 -0.83 1.67
C ALA A 60 -5.99 -0.84 0.15
N GLY A 61 -6.94 0.00 -0.26
CA GLY A 61 -7.34 0.20 -1.66
C GLY A 61 -6.51 1.23 -2.43
N MET A 62 -5.62 1.96 -1.76
CA MET A 62 -4.80 3.00 -2.38
C MET A 62 -3.95 2.46 -3.53
N ASP A 63 -4.06 3.12 -4.68
CA ASP A 63 -3.37 2.79 -5.93
C ASP A 63 -2.51 3.95 -6.46
N VAL A 64 -2.77 5.18 -6.04
CA VAL A 64 -1.96 6.36 -6.35
C VAL A 64 -1.60 7.10 -5.06
N LEU A 65 -0.32 7.45 -4.92
CA LEU A 65 0.19 8.26 -3.81
C LEU A 65 0.83 9.54 -4.36
N CYS A 66 0.15 10.66 -4.20
CA CYS A 66 0.68 11.99 -4.46
C CYS A 66 1.57 12.40 -3.28
N SER A 67 2.89 12.25 -3.43
CA SER A 67 3.86 12.57 -2.39
C SER A 67 4.44 13.96 -2.62
N ASP A 68 4.37 14.83 -1.62
CA ASP A 68 5.21 16.03 -1.61
C ASP A 68 6.69 15.62 -1.62
N LYS A 69 7.52 16.37 -2.35
CA LYS A 69 8.96 16.15 -2.40
C LYS A 69 9.60 16.47 -1.07
N THR A 70 9.39 17.69 -0.59
CA THR A 70 10.08 18.20 0.59
C THR A 70 9.57 17.49 1.84
N GLY A 71 10.47 17.02 2.69
CA GLY A 71 10.13 16.35 3.96
C GLY A 71 9.68 14.89 3.82
N THR A 72 9.10 14.48 2.69
CA THR A 72 8.71 13.07 2.44
C THR A 72 9.75 12.29 1.65
N LEU A 73 10.09 12.74 0.44
CA LEU A 73 11.05 12.08 -0.46
C LEU A 73 12.50 12.49 -0.17
N THR A 74 12.67 13.70 0.36
CA THR A 74 13.95 14.26 0.75
C THR A 74 14.06 14.42 2.25
N LEU A 75 15.28 14.65 2.74
CA LEU A 75 15.54 14.82 4.17
C LEU A 75 15.10 16.19 4.71
N ASN A 76 14.81 17.16 3.84
CA ASN A 76 14.60 18.57 4.21
C ASN A 76 15.77 19.14 5.05
N LYS A 77 16.98 18.61 4.80
CA LYS A 77 18.24 19.05 5.39
C LYS A 77 19.09 19.61 4.27
N LEU A 78 18.87 20.89 3.99
CA LEU A 78 19.50 21.56 2.88
C LEU A 78 21.01 21.70 3.14
N SER A 79 21.78 21.62 2.06
CA SER A 79 23.22 21.84 2.07
C SER A 79 23.61 22.70 0.88
N VAL A 80 24.70 23.44 0.99
CA VAL A 80 25.20 24.30 -0.08
C VAL A 80 26.63 23.91 -0.38
N ASP A 81 26.94 23.77 -1.66
CA ASP A 81 28.31 23.59 -2.14
C ASP A 81 28.92 24.97 -2.45
N LYS A 82 29.91 25.38 -1.65
CA LYS A 82 30.61 26.68 -1.81
C LYS A 82 31.25 26.85 -3.18
N ASN A 83 31.72 25.76 -3.79
CA ASN A 83 32.43 25.81 -5.08
C ASN A 83 31.53 26.17 -6.25
N LEU A 84 30.21 26.07 -6.06
CA LEU A 84 29.22 26.33 -7.09
C LEU A 84 28.55 27.70 -6.94
N ILE A 85 28.94 28.49 -5.93
CA ILE A 85 28.40 29.84 -5.73
C ILE A 85 28.89 30.75 -6.86
N GLU A 86 27.94 31.40 -7.52
CA GLU A 86 28.22 32.33 -8.62
C GLU A 86 28.04 33.77 -8.12
N VAL A 87 29.10 34.57 -8.22
CA VAL A 87 29.13 35.96 -7.76
C VAL A 87 29.00 36.91 -8.97
N PHE A 88 28.19 37.95 -8.80
CA PHE A 88 27.88 38.95 -9.83
C PHE A 88 28.48 40.32 -9.50
N ALA A 89 28.64 40.63 -8.21
CA ALA A 89 29.28 41.87 -7.76
C ALA A 89 30.81 41.79 -7.85
N LYS A 90 31.46 42.86 -8.33
CA LYS A 90 32.93 42.94 -8.39
C LYS A 90 33.50 43.14 -6.99
N GLY A 91 34.54 42.39 -6.64
CA GLY A 91 35.24 42.50 -5.35
C GLY A 91 34.59 41.77 -4.18
N VAL A 92 33.57 40.93 -4.44
CA VAL A 92 32.93 40.06 -3.46
C VAL A 92 33.35 38.62 -3.74
N ASP A 93 33.69 37.86 -2.71
CA ASP A 93 34.00 36.43 -2.79
C ASP A 93 32.80 35.57 -2.36
N GLY A 94 32.87 34.26 -2.62
CA GLY A 94 31.80 33.33 -2.25
C GLY A 94 31.53 33.30 -0.74
N ASP A 95 32.55 33.44 0.10
CA ASP A 95 32.41 33.44 1.56
C ASP A 95 31.66 34.69 2.06
N THR A 96 31.87 35.86 1.45
CA THR A 96 31.10 37.07 1.75
C THR A 96 29.64 36.90 1.36
N VAL A 97 29.33 36.21 0.25
CA VAL A 97 27.93 35.92 -0.12
C VAL A 97 27.26 35.04 0.94
N VAL A 98 27.96 34.01 1.42
CA VAL A 98 27.47 33.14 2.51
C VAL A 98 27.25 33.94 3.78
N LEU A 99 28.18 34.83 4.14
CA LEU A 99 28.03 35.71 5.32
C LEU A 99 26.82 36.64 5.20
N MET A 100 26.62 37.28 4.04
CA MET A 100 25.45 38.14 3.80
C MET A 100 24.14 37.34 3.84
N ALA A 101 24.13 36.12 3.31
CA ALA A 101 22.98 35.22 3.40
C ALA A 101 22.70 34.80 4.85
N ALA A 102 23.73 34.50 5.64
CA ALA A 102 23.61 34.15 7.05
C ALA A 102 23.13 35.34 7.88
N GLN A 103 23.58 36.56 7.57
CA GLN A 103 23.06 37.80 8.15
C GLN A 103 21.57 37.94 7.87
N ALA A 104 21.13 37.70 6.63
CA ALA A 104 19.71 37.73 6.25
C ALA A 104 18.87 36.54 6.75
N SER A 105 19.47 35.62 7.53
CA SER A 105 18.81 34.48 8.18
C SER A 105 18.45 34.79 9.63
N ARG A 106 17.41 34.14 10.16
CA ARG A 106 17.16 34.14 11.60
C ARG A 106 18.23 33.28 12.29
N THR A 107 18.67 33.71 13.48
CA THR A 107 19.56 32.92 14.33
C THR A 107 18.78 32.06 15.32
N GLU A 108 17.57 32.48 15.68
CA GLU A 108 16.67 31.79 16.61
C GLU A 108 15.46 31.24 15.85
N ASN A 109 15.01 30.03 16.23
CA ASN A 109 13.88 29.31 15.60
C ASN A 109 13.97 29.29 14.06
N GLN A 110 15.02 28.62 13.57
CA GLN A 110 15.46 28.65 12.19
C GLN A 110 14.63 27.74 11.28
N ASP A 111 14.30 28.23 10.10
CA ASP A 111 13.81 27.38 9.00
C ASP A 111 14.94 26.52 8.43
N ALA A 112 14.61 25.43 7.73
CA ALA A 112 15.61 24.52 7.17
C ALA A 112 16.64 25.21 6.24
N ILE A 113 16.23 26.26 5.52
CA ILE A 113 17.13 27.09 4.69
C ILE A 113 18.06 27.93 5.58
N ASP A 114 17.53 28.53 6.63
CA ASP A 114 18.28 29.40 7.55
C ASP A 114 19.34 28.58 8.30
N SER A 115 18.97 27.40 8.79
CA SER A 115 19.91 26.47 9.42
C SER A 115 21.01 25.99 8.48
N ALA A 116 20.67 25.70 7.22
CA ALA A 116 21.66 25.29 6.23
C ALA A 116 22.70 26.39 5.98
N ILE A 117 22.26 27.65 5.83
CA ILE A 117 23.15 28.79 5.54
C ILE A 117 23.97 29.16 6.77
N VAL A 118 23.36 29.26 7.95
CA VAL A 118 24.08 29.58 9.20
C VAL A 118 25.09 28.48 9.54
N GLY A 119 24.75 27.21 9.28
CA GLY A 119 25.64 26.07 9.46
C GLY A 119 26.82 25.99 8.47
N MET A 120 26.83 26.82 7.41
CA MET A 120 28.00 26.91 6.51
C MET A 120 29.15 27.75 7.09
N LEU A 121 28.85 28.62 8.06
CA LEU A 121 29.86 29.41 8.75
C LEU A 121 30.65 28.51 9.68
N ALA A 122 31.93 28.84 9.90
CA ALA A 122 32.77 28.09 10.84
C ALA A 122 32.24 28.22 12.28
N ASP A 123 31.78 29.42 12.64
CA ASP A 123 31.04 29.69 13.88
C ASP A 123 29.72 30.42 13.55
N PRO A 124 28.55 29.88 13.93
CA PRO A 124 27.26 30.56 13.77
C PRO A 124 27.22 31.99 14.34
N LYS A 125 28.07 32.33 15.32
CA LYS A 125 28.16 33.67 15.89
C LYS A 125 28.70 34.71 14.89
N GLU A 126 29.44 34.29 13.88
CA GLU A 126 29.94 35.18 12.82
C GLU A 126 28.79 35.87 12.07
N ALA A 127 27.63 35.23 11.97
CA ALA A 127 26.44 35.80 11.32
C ALA A 127 25.94 37.10 11.96
N ARG A 128 26.31 37.39 13.21
CA ARG A 128 25.96 38.62 13.95
C ARG A 128 27.18 39.33 14.54
N ALA A 129 28.40 38.84 14.27
CA ALA A 129 29.61 39.41 14.84
C ALA A 129 29.86 40.83 14.33
N GLY A 130 29.94 41.80 15.24
CA GLY A 130 30.24 43.19 14.90
C GLY A 130 29.08 43.98 14.29
N ILE A 131 27.86 43.45 14.37
CA ILE A 131 26.68 44.05 13.73
C ILE A 131 25.60 44.32 14.78
N GLN A 132 25.02 45.51 14.75
CA GLN A 132 23.83 45.85 15.54
C GLN A 132 22.57 45.68 14.68
N GLU A 133 21.74 44.69 15.01
CA GLU A 133 20.48 44.43 14.33
C GLU A 133 19.45 45.55 14.63
N VAL A 134 18.89 46.14 13.57
CA VAL A 134 17.88 47.21 13.68
C VAL A 134 16.49 46.66 13.35
N HIS A 135 16.39 45.87 12.29
CA HIS A 135 15.13 45.30 11.86
C HIS A 135 15.30 44.08 10.97
N PHE A 136 14.56 43.01 11.28
CA PHE A 136 14.43 41.83 10.44
C PHE A 136 13.06 41.80 9.76
N LEU A 137 13.05 41.73 8.43
CA LEU A 137 11.87 41.47 7.62
C LEU A 137 11.72 39.95 7.46
N PRO A 138 10.70 39.33 8.07
CA PRO A 138 10.48 37.89 7.98
C PRO A 138 10.00 37.44 6.61
N PHE A 139 10.11 36.13 6.36
CA PHE A 139 9.67 35.55 5.11
C PHE A 139 8.15 35.68 4.97
N ASN A 140 7.72 36.12 3.80
CA ASN A 140 6.31 36.18 3.40
C ASN A 140 6.14 35.44 2.07
N PRO A 141 5.18 34.50 1.94
CA PRO A 141 4.94 33.76 0.69
C PRO A 141 4.67 34.62 -0.56
N THR A 142 4.16 35.85 -0.39
CA THR A 142 3.96 36.78 -1.52
C THR A 142 5.28 37.41 -1.97
N ASP A 143 6.10 37.85 -1.02
CA ASP A 143 7.33 38.60 -1.29
C ASP A 143 8.53 37.66 -1.58
N LYS A 144 8.45 36.41 -1.10
CA LYS A 144 9.45 35.32 -1.24
C LYS A 144 10.89 35.73 -0.91
N ARG A 145 11.07 36.64 0.06
CA ARG A 145 12.37 37.13 0.53
C ARG A 145 12.38 37.38 2.04
N THR A 146 13.57 37.39 2.61
CA THR A 146 13.86 37.93 3.94
C THR A 146 14.88 39.05 3.81
N ALA A 147 14.92 39.96 4.78
CA ALA A 147 15.93 41.00 4.81
C ALA A 147 16.33 41.37 6.24
N LEU A 148 17.60 41.66 6.46
CA LEU A 148 18.12 42.21 7.70
C LEU A 148 18.64 43.63 7.43
N THR A 149 18.16 44.59 8.21
CA THR A 149 18.73 45.94 8.28
C THR A 149 19.57 46.04 9.55
N TYR A 150 20.82 46.47 9.39
CA TYR A 150 21.78 46.50 10.48
C TYR A 150 22.74 47.68 10.40
N ILE A 151 23.38 48.00 11.53
CA ILE A 151 24.42 49.01 11.62
C ILE A 151 25.76 48.30 11.85
N ASP A 152 26.74 48.59 11.00
CA ASP A 152 28.11 48.08 11.11
C ASP A 152 28.91 48.86 12.17
N ARG A 153 30.10 48.36 12.56
CA ARG A 153 31.02 49.01 13.53
C ARG A 153 31.38 50.45 13.18
N ASN A 154 31.34 50.78 11.88
CA ASN A 154 31.61 52.13 11.36
C ASN A 154 30.41 53.09 11.47
N GLY A 155 29.30 52.67 12.08
CA GLY A 155 28.08 53.47 12.22
C GLY A 155 27.27 53.61 10.93
N LYS A 156 27.65 52.93 9.85
CA LYS A 156 26.91 52.90 8.59
C LYS A 156 25.79 51.87 8.63
N MET A 157 24.64 52.23 8.06
CA MET A 157 23.48 51.35 7.99
C MET A 157 23.47 50.60 6.65
N HIS A 158 23.33 49.28 6.74
CA HIS A 158 23.31 48.36 5.61
C HIS A 158 22.07 47.49 5.65
N ARG A 159 21.68 46.98 4.49
CA ARG A 159 20.54 46.06 4.36
C ARG A 159 20.91 44.93 3.42
N VAL A 160 20.82 43.71 3.92
CA VAL A 160 21.02 42.47 3.16
C VAL A 160 19.68 41.77 2.98
N SER A 161 19.47 41.14 1.84
CA SER A 161 18.27 40.35 1.56
C SER A 161 18.64 39.06 0.87
N LYS A 162 17.87 38.01 1.16
CA LYS A 162 17.92 36.74 0.45
C LYS A 162 16.52 36.31 0.05
N GLY A 163 16.39 35.57 -1.04
CA GLY A 163 15.08 35.12 -1.49
C GLY A 163 15.09 34.39 -2.83
N ALA A 164 13.90 34.20 -3.37
CA ALA A 164 13.72 33.64 -4.71
C ALA A 164 14.46 34.49 -5.75
N PRO A 165 15.27 33.89 -6.65
CA PRO A 165 16.10 34.65 -7.58
C PRO A 165 15.36 35.67 -8.43
N GLU A 166 14.17 35.33 -8.93
CA GLU A 166 13.37 36.27 -9.74
C GLU A 166 12.93 37.50 -8.94
N GLN A 167 12.57 37.32 -7.66
CA GLN A 167 12.15 38.43 -6.80
C GLN A 167 13.33 39.32 -6.42
N ILE A 168 14.49 38.73 -6.15
CA ILE A 168 15.71 39.47 -5.87
C ILE A 168 16.23 40.20 -7.12
N LEU A 169 16.11 39.56 -8.30
CA LEU A 169 16.48 40.17 -9.58
C LEU A 169 15.60 41.38 -9.91
N ASN A 170 14.30 41.35 -9.58
CA ASN A 170 13.39 42.49 -9.75
C ASN A 170 13.74 43.70 -8.89
N LEU A 171 14.50 43.52 -7.80
CA LEU A 171 14.98 44.62 -6.96
C LEU A 171 16.26 45.25 -7.51
N ALA A 172 17.03 44.50 -8.29
CA ALA A 172 18.35 44.91 -8.74
C ALA A 172 18.27 46.06 -9.75
N HIS A 173 19.13 47.08 -9.56
CA HIS A 173 19.17 48.26 -10.42
C HIS A 173 19.60 47.98 -11.86
N ASN A 174 20.41 46.93 -12.07
CA ASN A 174 20.97 46.54 -13.36
C ASN A 174 20.30 45.30 -13.97
N LYS A 175 19.03 45.04 -13.63
CA LYS A 175 18.26 43.87 -14.06
C LYS A 175 18.51 43.47 -15.52
N SER A 176 18.30 44.40 -16.46
CA SER A 176 18.35 44.12 -17.90
C SER A 176 19.70 43.58 -18.41
N GLU A 177 20.80 43.89 -17.70
CA GLU A 177 22.15 43.46 -18.08
C GLU A 177 22.48 42.08 -17.50
N ILE A 178 22.09 41.82 -16.24
CA ILE A 178 22.43 40.59 -15.52
C ILE A 178 21.42 39.46 -15.71
N GLU A 179 20.18 39.78 -16.11
CA GLU A 179 19.05 38.84 -16.20
C GLU A 179 19.38 37.60 -17.02
N ARG A 180 19.96 37.75 -18.22
CA ARG A 180 20.36 36.59 -19.06
C ARG A 180 21.37 35.68 -18.36
N ARG A 181 22.37 36.26 -17.68
CA ARG A 181 23.40 35.48 -17.00
C ARG A 181 22.85 34.81 -15.75
N VAL A 182 21.98 35.50 -15.00
CA VAL A 182 21.29 34.96 -13.81
C VAL A 182 20.42 33.76 -14.20
N HIS A 183 19.60 33.88 -15.24
CA HIS A 183 18.78 32.76 -15.72
C HIS A 183 19.62 31.57 -16.17
N ALA A 184 20.70 31.79 -16.92
CA ALA A 184 21.59 30.70 -17.34
C ALA A 184 22.22 29.94 -16.15
N VAL A 185 22.57 30.63 -15.07
CA VAL A 185 23.09 30.00 -13.84
C VAL A 185 22.00 29.24 -13.10
N ILE A 186 20.79 29.80 -13.00
CA ILE A 186 19.63 29.12 -12.38
C ILE A 186 19.33 27.82 -13.12
N ASP A 187 19.30 27.84 -14.45
CA ASP A 187 19.04 26.65 -15.28
C ASP A 187 20.14 25.59 -15.08
N LYS A 188 21.42 26.00 -15.04
CA LYS A 188 22.55 25.11 -14.75
C LYS A 188 22.46 24.47 -13.36
N PHE A 189 21.95 25.19 -12.36
CA PHE A 189 21.66 24.61 -11.05
C PHE A 189 20.48 23.65 -11.12
N ALA A 190 19.42 24.01 -11.84
CA ALA A 190 18.22 23.21 -12.00
C ALA A 190 18.51 21.86 -12.68
N GLU A 191 19.35 21.85 -13.73
CA GLU A 191 19.83 20.63 -14.42
C GLU A 191 20.57 19.67 -13.48
N ARG A 192 21.22 20.21 -12.44
CA ARG A 192 21.91 19.43 -11.41
C ARG A 192 21.01 19.09 -10.21
N GLY A 193 19.75 19.51 -10.24
CA GLY A 193 18.78 19.28 -9.17
C GLY A 193 19.01 20.18 -7.95
N LEU A 194 19.67 21.33 -8.15
CA LEU A 194 19.99 22.29 -7.11
C LEU A 194 18.98 23.45 -7.16
N ARG A 195 18.38 23.78 -6.02
CA ARG A 195 17.51 24.94 -5.88
C ARG A 195 18.35 26.20 -5.76
N SER A 196 18.04 27.23 -6.53
CA SER A 196 18.76 28.51 -6.49
C SER A 196 18.22 29.47 -5.42
N LEU A 197 19.09 30.09 -4.64
CA LEU A 197 18.79 31.19 -3.72
C LEU A 197 19.64 32.41 -4.09
N ALA A 198 19.02 33.58 -4.20
CA ALA A 198 19.76 34.82 -4.51
C ALA A 198 19.97 35.68 -3.26
N VAL A 199 21.08 36.42 -3.27
CA VAL A 199 21.45 37.38 -2.24
C VAL A 199 21.62 38.76 -2.87
N ALA A 200 21.05 39.78 -2.22
CA ALA A 200 21.21 41.17 -2.59
C ALA A 200 21.59 42.04 -1.39
N TYR A 201 22.22 43.17 -1.71
CA TYR A 201 22.75 44.11 -0.73
C TYR A 201 22.44 45.54 -1.14
N GLN A 202 22.16 46.40 -0.17
CA GLN A 202 22.10 47.84 -0.35
C GLN A 202 22.64 48.58 0.89
N GLU A 203 23.18 49.77 0.67
CA GLU A 203 23.46 50.72 1.75
C GLU A 203 22.24 51.60 2.01
N VAL A 204 22.06 52.08 3.26
CA VAL A 204 20.98 53.00 3.65
C VAL A 204 21.60 54.30 4.20
N PRO A 205 21.94 55.26 3.33
CA PRO A 205 22.69 56.46 3.71
C PRO A 205 21.93 57.38 4.69
N GLU A 206 20.60 57.39 4.62
CA GLU A 206 19.74 58.26 5.43
C GLU A 206 19.64 57.83 6.90
N GLY A 207 20.19 56.66 7.27
CA GLY A 207 20.21 56.17 8.65
C GLY A 207 18.83 55.89 9.27
N ARG A 208 17.76 55.94 8.47
CA ARG A 208 16.37 55.67 8.91
C ARG A 208 15.91 54.32 8.38
N LYS A 209 15.24 53.56 9.24
CA LYS A 209 14.68 52.24 8.91
C LYS A 209 13.72 52.27 7.72
N GLU A 210 12.88 53.30 7.63
CA GLU A 210 11.83 53.43 6.61
C GLU A 210 12.33 53.94 5.26
N SER A 211 13.59 54.36 5.18
CA SER A 211 14.18 54.82 3.92
C SER A 211 14.28 53.66 2.92
N ALA A 212 14.01 53.98 1.66
CA ALA A 212 14.18 53.06 0.53
C ALA A 212 15.64 52.59 0.40
N GLY A 213 16.59 53.42 0.82
CA GLY A 213 18.03 53.17 0.70
C GLY A 213 18.55 53.36 -0.72
N SER A 214 19.81 52.98 -0.93
CA SER A 214 20.44 52.96 -2.26
C SER A 214 19.88 51.82 -3.13
N PRO A 215 20.06 51.88 -4.47
CA PRO A 215 19.59 50.81 -5.35
C PRO A 215 20.19 49.46 -4.99
N TRP A 216 19.38 48.39 -4.97
CA TRP A 216 19.87 47.05 -4.63
C TRP A 216 20.90 46.55 -5.63
N GLN A 217 21.96 45.96 -5.10
CA GLN A 217 22.98 45.26 -5.85
C GLN A 217 22.73 43.76 -5.75
N PHE A 218 22.67 43.08 -6.90
CA PHE A 218 22.59 41.63 -6.96
C PHE A 218 23.99 41.04 -6.69
N ILE A 219 24.16 40.39 -5.55
CA ILE A 219 25.48 39.95 -5.08
C ILE A 219 25.84 38.58 -5.66
N GLY A 220 24.98 37.58 -5.48
CA GLY A 220 25.30 36.21 -5.83
C GLY A 220 24.12 35.25 -5.82
N LEU A 221 24.34 34.09 -6.44
CA LEU A 221 23.45 32.93 -6.44
C LEU A 221 24.11 31.78 -5.69
N MET A 222 23.40 31.20 -4.75
CA MET A 222 23.80 30.01 -3.99
C MET A 222 22.93 28.81 -4.38
N PRO A 223 23.54 27.65 -4.69
CA PRO A 223 22.80 26.42 -4.90
C PRO A 223 22.51 25.70 -3.58
N LEU A 224 21.25 25.38 -3.34
CA LEU A 224 20.75 24.56 -2.25
C LEU A 224 20.48 23.15 -2.76
N PHE A 225 21.12 22.16 -2.16
CA PHE A 225 20.87 20.76 -2.41
C PHE A 225 20.02 20.16 -1.28
N ASP A 226 18.92 19.51 -1.67
CA ASP A 226 18.08 18.73 -0.77
C ASP A 226 18.31 17.23 -1.04
N PRO A 227 19.09 16.54 -0.20
CA PRO A 227 19.43 15.14 -0.45
C PRO A 227 18.18 14.24 -0.37
N PRO A 228 18.00 13.31 -1.31
CA PRO A 228 16.97 12.28 -1.19
C PRO A 228 17.26 11.40 0.02
N ARG A 229 16.21 10.84 0.64
CA ARG A 229 16.42 9.88 1.72
C ARG A 229 17.01 8.58 1.17
N HIS A 230 17.83 7.90 1.98
CA HIS A 230 18.49 6.66 1.61
C HIS A 230 17.51 5.52 1.30
N ASP A 231 16.34 5.52 1.94
CA ASP A 231 15.29 4.51 1.81
C ASP A 231 14.26 4.83 0.71
N SER A 232 14.19 6.07 0.23
CA SER A 232 13.12 6.52 -0.66
C SER A 232 13.14 5.80 -2.01
N ALA A 233 14.32 5.60 -2.60
CA ALA A 233 14.44 4.90 -3.89
C ALA A 233 13.97 3.44 -3.82
N GLU A 234 14.35 2.70 -2.76
CA GLU A 234 13.86 1.33 -2.54
C GLU A 234 12.36 1.31 -2.24
N THR A 235 11.89 2.27 -1.45
CA THR A 235 10.49 2.39 -1.07
C THR A 235 9.58 2.66 -2.27
N ILE A 236 10.01 3.52 -3.21
CA ILE A 236 9.27 3.77 -4.47
C ILE A 236 9.14 2.49 -5.29
N ARG A 237 10.23 1.71 -5.42
CA ARG A 237 10.17 0.39 -6.09
C ARG A 237 9.24 -0.57 -5.39
N ARG A 238 9.26 -0.59 -4.05
CA ARG A 238 8.36 -1.42 -3.24
C ARG A 238 6.90 -1.00 -3.40
N ALA A 239 6.62 0.31 -3.45
CA ALA A 239 5.29 0.85 -3.70
C ALA A 239 4.78 0.39 -5.08
N LEU A 240 5.61 0.49 -6.12
CA LEU A 240 5.27 0.06 -7.48
C LEU A 240 4.99 -1.45 -7.54
N ASN A 241 5.81 -2.28 -6.89
CA ASN A 241 5.57 -3.72 -6.75
C ASN A 241 4.26 -4.05 -6.03
N LEU A 242 3.78 -3.13 -5.19
CA LEU A 242 2.50 -3.23 -4.49
C LEU A 242 1.34 -2.62 -5.28
N GLY A 243 1.58 -2.19 -6.52
CA GLY A 243 0.57 -1.54 -7.36
C GLY A 243 0.17 -0.14 -6.88
N VAL A 244 1.06 0.56 -6.14
CA VAL A 244 0.88 1.95 -5.74
C VAL A 244 1.82 2.82 -6.58
N ASN A 245 1.26 3.63 -7.47
CA ASN A 245 2.01 4.59 -8.27
C ASN A 245 2.32 5.83 -7.41
N VAL A 246 3.61 6.13 -7.21
CA VAL A 246 4.05 7.31 -6.46
C VAL A 246 4.26 8.47 -7.43
N LYS A 247 3.48 9.54 -7.27
CA LYS A 247 3.58 10.76 -8.08
C LYS A 247 4.23 11.88 -7.26
N MET A 248 5.30 12.47 -7.76
CA MET A 248 5.96 13.60 -7.09
C MET A 248 5.14 14.88 -7.25
N ILE A 249 4.86 15.57 -6.15
CA ILE A 249 4.29 16.92 -6.15
C ILE A 249 5.35 17.87 -5.61
N THR A 250 5.70 18.91 -6.37
CA THR A 250 6.67 19.89 -5.90
C THR A 250 6.39 21.31 -6.37
N GLY A 251 6.68 22.29 -5.51
CA GLY A 251 6.73 23.71 -5.87
C GLY A 251 8.02 24.11 -6.60
N ASP A 252 9.02 23.22 -6.69
CA ASP A 252 10.25 23.47 -7.45
C ASP A 252 9.99 23.44 -8.96
N GLN A 253 10.92 24.02 -9.73
CA GLN A 253 10.88 23.98 -11.19
C GLN A 253 11.00 22.55 -11.73
N LEU A 254 10.48 22.34 -12.95
CA LEU A 254 10.41 21.02 -13.57
C LEU A 254 11.78 20.33 -13.72
N ALA A 255 12.83 21.09 -14.03
CA ALA A 255 14.18 20.54 -14.16
C ALA A 255 14.66 19.90 -12.84
N ILE A 256 14.43 20.57 -11.71
CA ILE A 256 14.80 20.07 -10.37
C ILE A 256 13.98 18.81 -10.04
N GLY A 257 12.67 18.85 -10.32
CA GLY A 257 11.78 17.70 -10.13
C GLY A 257 12.23 16.48 -10.93
N LYS A 258 12.53 16.66 -12.22
CA LYS A 258 13.01 15.59 -13.12
C LYS A 258 14.35 15.01 -12.66
N GLU A 259 15.30 15.86 -12.26
CA GLU A 259 16.59 15.38 -11.78
C GLU A 259 16.47 14.63 -10.45
N THR A 260 15.63 15.12 -9.53
CA THR A 260 15.33 14.41 -8.27
C THR A 260 14.63 13.08 -8.55
N GLY A 261 13.65 13.06 -9.45
CA GLY A 261 12.94 11.86 -9.89
C GLY A 261 13.86 10.83 -10.55
N ARG A 262 14.83 11.28 -11.36
CA ARG A 262 15.87 10.43 -11.96
C ARG A 262 16.72 9.75 -10.89
N ARG A 263 17.16 10.48 -9.86
CA ARG A 263 17.95 9.92 -8.76
C ARG A 263 17.16 8.95 -7.89
N LEU A 264 15.88 9.24 -7.65
CA LEU A 264 14.98 8.38 -6.89
C LEU A 264 14.50 7.15 -7.67
N GLY A 265 14.66 7.13 -8.99
CA GLY A 265 14.17 6.05 -9.85
C GLY A 265 12.66 6.07 -10.07
N MET A 266 12.04 7.26 -10.02
CA MET A 266 10.59 7.45 -10.14
C MET A 266 10.14 7.69 -11.60
N GLY A 267 11.09 7.92 -12.51
CA GLY A 267 10.81 8.33 -13.88
C GLY A 267 11.03 9.84 -14.10
N THR A 268 10.93 10.27 -15.35
CA THR A 268 11.12 11.67 -15.77
C THR A 268 9.94 12.22 -16.55
N ASN A 269 8.84 11.45 -16.66
CA ASN A 269 7.61 11.86 -17.32
C ASN A 269 6.79 12.80 -16.42
N MET A 270 7.39 13.95 -16.10
CA MET A 270 6.83 14.98 -15.23
C MET A 270 6.44 16.21 -16.04
N TYR A 271 5.39 16.89 -15.59
CA TYR A 271 4.81 18.05 -16.28
C TYR A 271 4.74 19.27 -15.36
N PRO A 272 4.82 20.49 -15.90
CA PRO A 272 4.60 21.69 -15.12
C PRO A 272 3.11 21.82 -14.77
N SER A 273 2.79 22.52 -13.67
CA SER A 273 1.41 22.72 -13.25
C SER A 273 0.59 23.60 -14.21
N SER A 274 1.24 24.44 -15.02
CA SER A 274 0.61 25.23 -16.09
C SER A 274 -0.02 24.38 -17.20
N ALA A 275 0.57 23.22 -17.50
CA ALA A 275 0.03 22.26 -18.45
C ALA A 275 -1.31 21.66 -17.97
N LEU A 276 -1.58 21.68 -16.66
CA LEU A 276 -2.83 21.18 -16.07
C LEU A 276 -4.01 22.14 -16.24
N LEU A 277 -3.73 23.44 -16.40
CA LEU A 277 -4.73 24.49 -16.60
C LEU A 277 -5.12 24.68 -18.07
N GLY A 278 -4.49 23.96 -19.00
CA GLY A 278 -4.72 24.13 -20.44
C GLY A 278 -4.25 25.50 -20.97
N GLN A 279 -3.40 26.21 -20.21
CA GLN A 279 -2.89 27.53 -20.59
C GLN A 279 -1.62 27.46 -21.44
N ASP A 280 -0.92 26.31 -21.48
CA ASP A 280 0.23 26.10 -22.34
C ASP A 280 -0.21 25.64 -23.75
N LYS A 281 0.06 26.49 -24.74
CA LYS A 281 -0.12 26.25 -26.19
C LYS A 281 1.05 25.45 -26.79
N ASP A 282 1.50 24.39 -26.14
CA ASP A 282 2.51 23.51 -26.74
C ASP A 282 1.79 22.44 -27.59
N GLU A 283 1.97 22.49 -28.91
CA GLU A 283 1.26 21.63 -29.88
C GLU A 283 1.42 20.11 -29.62
N SER A 284 2.47 19.70 -28.91
CA SER A 284 2.71 18.30 -28.52
C SER A 284 1.89 17.84 -27.31
N ILE A 285 1.50 18.76 -26.41
CA ILE A 285 0.70 18.49 -25.20
C ILE A 285 -0.80 18.42 -25.54
N VAL A 286 -1.21 19.06 -26.64
CA VAL A 286 -2.61 19.12 -27.13
C VAL A 286 -3.17 17.74 -27.53
N ALA A 287 -2.32 16.73 -27.77
CA ALA A 287 -2.77 15.42 -28.26
C ALA A 287 -3.48 14.54 -27.22
N LEU A 288 -3.27 14.76 -25.92
CA LEU A 288 -3.90 13.97 -24.86
C LEU A 288 -4.83 14.83 -23.99
N PRO A 289 -6.02 14.32 -23.62
CA PRO A 289 -6.84 14.95 -22.60
C PRO A 289 -6.03 15.13 -21.32
N VAL A 290 -6.12 16.30 -20.67
CA VAL A 290 -5.36 16.63 -19.45
C VAL A 290 -5.50 15.55 -18.37
N ASP A 291 -6.66 14.92 -18.27
CA ASP A 291 -6.90 13.86 -17.28
C ASP A 291 -6.08 12.59 -17.55
N GLU A 292 -5.87 12.23 -18.83
CA GLU A 292 -5.03 11.09 -19.21
C GLU A 292 -3.54 11.42 -19.02
N LEU A 293 -3.17 12.68 -19.26
CA LEU A 293 -1.83 13.18 -18.95
C LEU A 293 -1.55 13.08 -17.45
N ILE A 294 -2.50 13.48 -16.59
CA ILE A 294 -2.36 13.39 -15.13
C ILE A 294 -2.19 11.94 -14.68
N GLU A 295 -2.97 11.04 -15.26
CA GLU A 295 -2.91 9.60 -14.98
C GLU A 295 -1.54 9.00 -15.34
N LYS A 296 -0.98 9.37 -16.49
CA LYS A 296 0.32 8.87 -16.98
C LYS A 296 1.54 9.59 -16.42
N ALA A 297 1.38 10.77 -15.81
CA ALA A 297 2.49 11.56 -15.28
C ALA A 297 3.11 10.94 -14.03
N ASP A 298 4.43 10.97 -13.93
CA ASP A 298 5.18 10.54 -12.74
C ASP A 298 5.28 11.65 -11.67
N GLY A 299 4.92 12.89 -12.04
CA GLY A 299 4.95 14.02 -11.12
C GLY A 299 4.62 15.35 -11.75
N PHE A 300 4.41 16.34 -10.89
CA PHE A 300 4.05 17.70 -11.22
C PHE A 300 4.97 18.68 -10.51
N ALA A 301 5.45 19.66 -11.26
CA ALA A 301 6.38 20.69 -10.78
C ALA A 301 5.76 22.10 -10.86
N GLY A 302 6.29 23.03 -10.07
CA GLY A 302 5.75 24.39 -9.94
C GLY A 302 4.31 24.39 -9.41
N VAL A 303 3.96 23.45 -8.55
CA VAL A 303 2.57 23.21 -8.10
C VAL A 303 2.20 24.20 -7.00
N PHE A 304 1.13 24.96 -7.22
CA PHE A 304 0.50 25.82 -6.21
C PHE A 304 -0.54 25.04 -5.39
N PRO A 305 -0.95 25.54 -4.21
CA PRO A 305 -1.92 24.84 -3.36
C PRO A 305 -3.24 24.46 -4.06
N GLU A 306 -3.75 25.35 -4.91
CA GLU A 306 -4.95 25.12 -5.73
C GLU A 306 -4.76 23.97 -6.73
N HIS A 307 -3.57 23.87 -7.31
CA HIS A 307 -3.23 22.81 -8.26
C HIS A 307 -3.14 21.45 -7.56
N LYS A 308 -2.64 21.40 -6.32
CA LYS A 308 -2.63 20.15 -5.52
C LYS A 308 -4.05 19.58 -5.37
N TYR A 309 -5.01 20.45 -5.04
CA TYR A 309 -6.42 20.07 -4.91
C TYR A 309 -7.00 19.53 -6.24
N GLU A 310 -6.73 20.22 -7.35
CA GLU A 310 -7.27 19.85 -8.66
C GLU A 310 -6.66 18.53 -9.19
N ILE A 311 -5.36 18.30 -8.97
CA ILE A 311 -4.70 17.02 -9.33
C ILE A 311 -5.39 15.85 -8.63
N VAL A 312 -5.57 15.94 -7.30
CA VAL A 312 -6.24 14.89 -6.51
C VAL A 312 -7.67 14.67 -6.99
N LYS A 313 -8.42 15.76 -7.21
CA LYS A 313 -9.80 15.69 -7.68
C LYS A 313 -9.93 14.99 -9.05
N ARG A 314 -8.99 15.23 -9.97
CA ARG A 314 -8.99 14.60 -11.30
C ARG A 314 -8.60 13.12 -11.25
N LEU A 315 -7.62 12.76 -10.42
CA LEU A 315 -7.28 11.36 -10.16
C LEU A 315 -8.47 10.60 -9.57
N GLN A 316 -9.20 11.20 -8.62
CA GLN A 316 -10.43 10.64 -8.07
C GLN A 316 -11.53 10.50 -9.11
N ALA A 317 -11.70 11.47 -10.01
CA ALA A 317 -12.68 11.39 -11.10
C ALA A 317 -12.41 10.21 -12.05
N ARG A 318 -11.14 9.79 -12.16
CA ARG A 318 -10.69 8.59 -12.90
C ARG A 318 -10.82 7.29 -12.10
N LYS A 319 -11.41 7.34 -10.90
CA LYS A 319 -11.65 6.21 -9.98
C LYS A 319 -10.38 5.66 -9.31
N HIS A 320 -9.29 6.42 -9.29
CA HIS A 320 -8.14 6.10 -8.44
C HIS A 320 -8.46 6.44 -6.98
N ILE A 321 -7.94 5.62 -6.06
CA ILE A 321 -7.99 5.88 -4.62
C ILE A 321 -6.70 6.62 -4.28
N CYS A 322 -6.80 7.94 -4.16
CA CYS A 322 -5.65 8.82 -4.07
C CYS A 322 -5.27 9.08 -2.61
N GLY A 323 -4.06 8.66 -2.24
CA GLY A 323 -3.37 9.16 -1.05
C GLY A 323 -2.63 10.45 -1.38
N MET A 324 -2.59 11.39 -0.43
CA MET A 324 -1.81 12.63 -0.58
C MET A 324 -1.03 12.93 0.70
N THR A 325 0.26 13.27 0.55
CA THR A 325 1.06 13.80 1.67
C THR A 325 1.10 15.32 1.67
N GLY A 326 1.21 15.91 2.86
CA GLY A 326 1.35 17.36 3.03
C GLY A 326 1.88 17.75 4.40
N ASP A 327 2.46 18.94 4.49
CA ASP A 327 3.12 19.47 5.69
C ASP A 327 2.56 20.83 6.12
N GLY A 328 2.20 21.67 5.16
CA GLY A 328 1.78 23.05 5.38
C GLY A 328 0.28 23.27 5.48
N VAL A 329 -0.10 24.45 6.01
CA VAL A 329 -1.49 24.93 6.04
C VAL A 329 -2.12 24.97 4.64
N ASN A 330 -1.29 25.25 3.64
CA ASN A 330 -1.68 25.32 2.24
C ASN A 330 -2.16 23.97 1.68
N ASP A 331 -1.73 22.86 2.27
CA ASP A 331 -2.08 21.52 1.79
C ASP A 331 -3.40 21.02 2.38
N ALA A 332 -3.93 21.69 3.40
CA ALA A 332 -5.14 21.29 4.09
C ALA A 332 -6.35 21.04 3.17
N PRO A 333 -6.65 21.88 2.15
CA PRO A 333 -7.76 21.62 1.24
C PRO A 333 -7.56 20.34 0.40
N ALA A 334 -6.33 20.09 -0.03
CA ALA A 334 -5.99 18.94 -0.87
C ALA A 334 -5.93 17.64 -0.05
N LEU A 335 -5.38 17.70 1.17
CA LEU A 335 -5.41 16.60 2.15
C LEU A 335 -6.84 16.18 2.49
N LYS A 336 -7.74 17.14 2.71
CA LYS A 336 -9.15 16.87 3.00
C LYS A 336 -9.91 16.32 1.79
N LYS A 337 -9.47 16.66 0.57
CA LYS A 337 -10.08 16.20 -0.67
C LYS A 337 -9.64 14.78 -1.03
N ALA A 338 -8.40 14.42 -0.73
CA ALA A 338 -7.86 13.09 -0.95
C ALA A 338 -8.68 12.02 -0.23
N ASP A 339 -8.70 10.80 -0.77
CA ASP A 339 -9.35 9.66 -0.11
C ASP A 339 -8.60 9.34 1.19
N ILE A 340 -7.27 9.49 1.17
CA ILE A 340 -6.40 9.42 2.34
C ILE A 340 -5.51 10.65 2.41
N GLY A 341 -5.85 11.59 3.31
CA GLY A 341 -4.93 12.68 3.67
C GLY A 341 -3.88 12.21 4.68
N ILE A 342 -2.60 12.37 4.35
CA ILE A 342 -1.46 11.95 5.20
C ILE A 342 -0.65 13.19 5.61
N ALA A 343 -0.70 13.55 6.89
CA ALA A 343 0.19 14.58 7.44
C ALA A 343 1.55 13.98 7.83
N VAL A 344 2.64 14.63 7.41
CA VAL A 344 3.99 14.23 7.81
C VAL A 344 4.27 14.55 9.29
N ALA A 345 5.32 13.96 9.86
CA ALA A 345 5.66 14.12 11.28
C ALA A 345 5.83 15.59 11.70
N ASP A 346 6.52 16.38 10.89
CA ASP A 346 6.77 17.81 11.14
C ASP A 346 5.66 18.72 10.56
N ALA A 347 4.49 18.16 10.23
CA ALA A 347 3.39 18.93 9.67
C ALA A 347 2.78 19.91 10.68
N THR A 348 2.28 21.03 10.16
CA THR A 348 1.52 22.02 10.93
C THR A 348 0.25 21.41 11.53
N ASP A 349 -0.21 21.94 12.67
CA ASP A 349 -1.44 21.43 13.32
C ASP A 349 -2.68 21.59 12.43
N ALA A 350 -2.68 22.56 11.52
CA ALA A 350 -3.72 22.70 10.49
C ALA A 350 -3.72 21.52 9.51
N ALA A 351 -2.55 21.11 9.01
CA ALA A 351 -2.40 19.95 8.13
C ALA A 351 -2.77 18.65 8.85
N ARG A 352 -2.30 18.45 10.09
CA ARG A 352 -2.67 17.30 10.95
C ARG A 352 -4.18 17.24 11.19
N SER A 353 -4.82 18.39 11.37
CA SER A 353 -6.27 18.46 11.57
C SER A 353 -7.06 18.13 10.30
N ALA A 354 -6.55 18.48 9.12
CA ALA A 354 -7.16 18.19 7.84
C ALA A 354 -6.93 16.75 7.35
N SER A 355 -5.86 16.10 7.81
CA SER A 355 -5.50 14.73 7.44
C SER A 355 -6.30 13.64 8.17
N ASP A 356 -6.38 12.47 7.56
CA ASP A 356 -6.99 11.26 8.12
C ASP A 356 -5.98 10.40 8.89
N ILE A 357 -4.71 10.48 8.49
CA ILE A 357 -3.59 9.78 9.10
C ILE A 357 -2.46 10.78 9.36
N VAL A 358 -1.91 10.72 10.56
CA VAL A 358 -0.77 11.55 10.98
C VAL A 358 0.42 10.64 11.23
N LEU A 359 1.51 10.89 10.51
CA LEU A 359 2.77 10.20 10.75
C LEU A 359 3.46 10.81 11.97
N THR A 360 4.10 9.96 12.76
CA THR A 360 4.98 10.37 13.88
C THR A 360 6.44 10.21 13.53
N GLU A 361 6.74 9.43 12.49
CA GLU A 361 8.06 9.26 11.91
C GLU A 361 8.06 9.80 10.48
N PRO A 362 9.09 10.53 10.04
CA PRO A 362 9.15 11.09 8.70
C PRO A 362 9.62 10.05 7.68
N GLY A 363 9.10 10.14 6.46
CA GLY A 363 9.58 9.39 5.30
C GLY A 363 8.53 8.51 4.62
N LEU A 364 8.76 8.23 3.34
CA LEU A 364 7.86 7.42 2.51
C LEU A 364 7.74 5.96 2.99
N SER A 365 8.79 5.41 3.61
CA SER A 365 8.83 4.01 4.06
C SER A 365 7.76 3.69 5.09
N VAL A 366 7.45 4.64 5.97
CA VAL A 366 6.38 4.52 6.98
C VAL A 366 5.03 4.38 6.30
N ILE A 367 4.77 5.17 5.25
CA ILE A 367 3.52 5.12 4.48
C ILE A 367 3.36 3.75 3.81
N ILE A 368 4.39 3.24 3.15
CA ILE A 368 4.30 1.93 2.47
C ILE A 368 4.18 0.78 3.47
N SER A 369 4.81 0.88 4.63
CA SER A 369 4.64 -0.08 5.72
C SER A 369 3.21 -0.05 6.28
N ALA A 370 2.64 1.15 6.44
CA ALA A 370 1.25 1.33 6.84
C ALA A 370 0.28 0.74 5.80
N VAL A 371 0.51 0.95 4.50
CA VAL A 371 -0.28 0.34 3.40
C VAL A 371 -0.27 -1.18 3.51
N LEU A 372 0.89 -1.80 3.72
CA LEU A 372 0.99 -3.26 3.89
C LEU A 372 0.21 -3.77 5.10
N THR A 373 0.34 -3.08 6.24
CA THR A 373 -0.39 -3.43 7.46
C THR A 373 -1.91 -3.26 7.26
N SER A 374 -2.35 -2.16 6.65
CA SER A 374 -3.74 -1.88 6.30
C SER A 374 -4.30 -2.95 5.36
N ARG A 375 -3.57 -3.36 4.32
CA ARG A 375 -3.96 -4.49 3.45
C ARG A 375 -4.07 -5.80 4.22
N ALA A 376 -3.19 -6.09 5.17
CA ALA A 376 -3.28 -7.28 5.99
C ALA A 376 -4.50 -7.27 6.93
N ILE A 377 -4.88 -6.10 7.46
CA ILE A 377 -6.10 -5.91 8.27
C ILE A 377 -7.33 -6.09 7.39
N PHE A 378 -7.35 -5.45 6.22
CA PHE A 378 -8.44 -5.52 5.25
C PHE A 378 -8.71 -6.96 4.77
N GLN A 379 -7.65 -7.75 4.53
CA GLN A 379 -7.81 -9.17 4.20
C GLN A 379 -8.50 -9.96 5.32
N ARG A 380 -8.21 -9.68 6.60
CA ARG A 380 -8.89 -10.37 7.72
C ARG A 380 -10.38 -10.06 7.72
N MET A 381 -10.73 -8.79 7.49
CA MET A 381 -12.12 -8.35 7.42
C MET A 381 -12.86 -9.04 6.27
N LYS A 382 -12.28 -9.03 5.06
CA LYS A 382 -12.84 -9.70 3.88
C LYS A 382 -13.04 -11.20 4.12
N ASN A 383 -12.02 -11.88 4.62
CA ASN A 383 -12.06 -13.31 4.92
C ASN A 383 -13.14 -13.64 5.97
N TYR A 384 -13.31 -12.77 6.96
CA TYR A 384 -14.35 -12.90 7.96
C TYR A 384 -15.76 -12.68 7.39
N THR A 385 -15.95 -11.71 6.49
CA THR A 385 -17.25 -11.52 5.84
C THR A 385 -17.62 -12.72 4.97
N ILE A 386 -16.67 -13.30 4.21
CA ILE A 386 -16.90 -14.54 3.46
C ILE A 386 -17.36 -15.67 4.40
N TYR A 387 -16.67 -15.80 5.54
CA TYR A 387 -16.98 -16.79 6.56
C TYR A 387 -18.40 -16.62 7.15
N ALA A 388 -18.72 -15.41 7.62
CA ALA A 388 -20.01 -15.11 8.24
C ALA A 388 -21.17 -15.34 7.26
N VAL A 389 -21.03 -14.88 6.01
CA VAL A 389 -22.02 -15.15 4.95
C VAL A 389 -22.17 -16.65 4.71
N SER A 390 -21.06 -17.37 4.62
CA SER A 390 -21.09 -18.80 4.35
C SER A 390 -21.79 -19.61 5.44
N ILE A 391 -21.57 -19.27 6.72
CA ILE A 391 -22.26 -19.93 7.83
C ILE A 391 -23.75 -19.60 7.84
N THR A 392 -24.13 -18.33 7.62
CA THR A 392 -25.54 -17.94 7.51
C THR A 392 -26.24 -18.76 6.44
N ILE A 393 -25.67 -18.85 5.24
CA ILE A 393 -26.25 -19.63 4.13
C ILE A 393 -26.31 -21.12 4.49
N ARG A 394 -25.27 -21.65 5.12
CA ARG A 394 -25.23 -23.05 5.53
C ARG A 394 -26.33 -23.41 6.52
N ILE A 395 -26.49 -22.62 7.58
CA ILE A 395 -27.51 -22.85 8.61
C ILE A 395 -28.90 -22.72 7.98
N VAL A 396 -29.14 -21.63 7.23
CA VAL A 396 -30.44 -21.35 6.64
C VAL A 396 -30.83 -22.45 5.66
N LEU A 397 -29.97 -22.74 4.68
CA LEU A 397 -30.27 -23.72 3.64
C LEU A 397 -30.26 -25.15 4.19
N GLY A 398 -29.32 -25.48 5.08
CA GLY A 398 -29.19 -26.81 5.67
C GLY A 398 -30.42 -27.21 6.48
N PHE A 399 -30.76 -26.44 7.51
CA PHE A 399 -31.91 -26.79 8.37
C PHE A 399 -33.25 -26.64 7.64
N MET A 400 -33.37 -25.68 6.71
CA MET A 400 -34.56 -25.59 5.86
C MET A 400 -34.76 -26.84 5.00
N LEU A 401 -33.69 -27.38 4.38
CA LEU A 401 -33.79 -28.61 3.58
C LEU A 401 -34.10 -29.85 4.43
N LEU A 402 -33.48 -29.97 5.61
CA LEU A 402 -33.78 -31.06 6.54
C LEU A 402 -35.24 -31.05 6.99
N ALA A 403 -35.75 -29.86 7.34
CA ALA A 403 -37.15 -29.66 7.62
C ALA A 403 -37.97 -30.07 6.39
N LEU A 404 -37.77 -29.45 5.22
CA LEU A 404 -38.62 -29.66 4.03
C LEU A 404 -38.70 -31.12 3.58
N ILE A 405 -37.58 -31.84 3.54
CA ILE A 405 -37.48 -33.19 2.95
C ILE A 405 -37.87 -34.27 3.95
N TRP A 406 -37.36 -34.23 5.18
CA TRP A 406 -37.54 -35.31 6.17
C TRP A 406 -38.44 -34.94 7.35
N LYS A 407 -39.02 -33.74 7.37
CA LYS A 407 -39.80 -33.22 8.50
C LYS A 407 -39.03 -33.27 9.82
N PHE A 408 -37.73 -33.04 9.74
CA PHE A 408 -36.85 -33.02 10.90
C PHE A 408 -36.77 -31.60 11.47
N ASP A 409 -37.19 -31.45 12.72
CA ASP A 409 -37.17 -30.17 13.43
C ASP A 409 -35.95 -30.17 14.37
N PHE A 410 -34.96 -29.32 14.06
CA PHE A 410 -33.72 -29.25 14.84
C PHE A 410 -33.89 -28.37 16.10
N PRO A 411 -33.37 -28.76 17.28
CA PRO A 411 -33.55 -27.99 18.50
C PRO A 411 -32.91 -26.59 18.42
N PRO A 412 -33.67 -25.49 18.62
CA PRO A 412 -33.14 -24.12 18.56
C PRO A 412 -32.00 -23.87 19.55
N PHE A 413 -32.05 -24.48 20.74
CA PHE A 413 -31.02 -24.34 21.76
C PHE A 413 -29.64 -24.82 21.27
N MET A 414 -29.59 -25.83 20.41
CA MET A 414 -28.31 -26.34 19.88
C MET A 414 -27.70 -25.40 18.85
N VAL A 415 -28.53 -24.67 18.10
CA VAL A 415 -28.06 -23.59 17.22
C VAL A 415 -27.50 -22.44 18.04
N LEU A 416 -28.12 -22.12 19.18
CA LEU A 416 -27.60 -21.13 20.12
C LEU A 416 -26.22 -21.55 20.66
N ILE A 417 -26.02 -22.81 21.04
CA ILE A 417 -24.70 -23.31 21.47
C ILE A 417 -23.67 -23.20 20.33
N ILE A 418 -24.05 -23.54 19.10
CA ILE A 418 -23.17 -23.36 17.92
C ILE A 418 -22.79 -21.88 17.76
N ALA A 419 -23.75 -20.97 17.87
CA ALA A 419 -23.52 -19.53 17.75
C ALA A 419 -22.56 -19.02 18.84
N ILE A 420 -22.76 -19.40 20.10
CA ILE A 420 -21.90 -18.99 21.22
C ILE A 420 -20.46 -19.51 21.04
N LEU A 421 -20.30 -20.79 20.68
CA LEU A 421 -18.98 -21.37 20.45
C LEU A 421 -18.29 -20.72 19.26
N ASN A 422 -19.04 -20.43 18.19
CA ASN A 422 -18.52 -19.73 17.03
C ASN A 422 -18.05 -18.32 17.40
N ASP A 423 -18.93 -17.51 17.98
CA ASP A 423 -18.65 -16.11 18.37
C ASP A 423 -17.47 -15.99 19.34
N GLY A 424 -17.36 -16.91 20.31
CA GLY A 424 -16.23 -16.97 21.22
C GLY A 424 -14.89 -17.22 20.52
N THR A 425 -14.86 -18.08 19.51
CA THR A 425 -13.64 -18.37 18.73
C THR A 425 -13.31 -17.29 17.71
N ILE A 426 -14.32 -16.61 17.15
CA ILE A 426 -14.15 -15.61 16.09
C ILE A 426 -13.30 -14.42 16.52
N MET A 427 -13.33 -14.01 17.80
CA MET A 427 -12.50 -12.89 18.28
C MET A 427 -11.00 -13.12 18.02
N THR A 428 -10.54 -14.36 17.89
CA THR A 428 -9.15 -14.68 17.57
C THR A 428 -8.74 -14.31 16.15
N ILE A 429 -9.69 -14.18 15.20
CA ILE A 429 -9.46 -13.80 13.81
C ILE A 429 -8.88 -12.38 13.73
N SER A 430 -9.29 -11.48 14.63
CA SER A 430 -8.76 -10.11 14.70
C SER A 430 -7.24 -10.07 14.87
N LYS A 431 -6.67 -11.09 15.54
CA LYS A 431 -5.22 -11.25 15.80
C LYS A 431 -4.53 -12.24 14.85
N ASP A 432 -5.22 -12.76 13.85
CA ASP A 432 -4.66 -13.75 12.94
C ASP A 432 -3.51 -13.20 12.08
N ARG A 433 -2.69 -14.09 11.52
CA ARG A 433 -1.56 -13.77 10.65
C ARG A 433 -1.89 -14.08 9.19
N VAL A 434 -2.59 -13.15 8.56
CA VAL A 434 -2.95 -13.21 7.13
C VAL A 434 -1.91 -12.46 6.28
N LYS A 435 -1.63 -12.96 5.07
CA LYS A 435 -0.75 -12.30 4.09
C LYS A 435 -1.47 -11.10 3.45
N PRO A 436 -0.82 -9.92 3.34
CA PRO A 436 -1.41 -8.78 2.66
C PRO A 436 -1.63 -9.06 1.17
N SER A 437 -2.60 -8.37 0.56
CA SER A 437 -2.78 -8.40 -0.89
C SER A 437 -1.61 -7.67 -1.58
N PRO A 438 -1.00 -8.25 -2.63
CA PRO A 438 0.08 -7.58 -3.35
C PRO A 438 -0.44 -6.38 -4.15
N LEU A 439 -1.67 -6.46 -4.65
CA LEU A 439 -2.33 -5.36 -5.38
C LEU A 439 -3.35 -4.66 -4.47
N PRO A 440 -3.69 -3.39 -4.77
CA PRO A 440 -4.79 -2.69 -4.11
C PRO A 440 -6.07 -3.55 -4.16
N ASP A 441 -6.73 -3.69 -3.02
CA ASP A 441 -7.98 -4.46 -2.90
C ASP A 441 -9.07 -3.53 -2.37
N SER A 442 -10.27 -3.64 -2.92
CA SER A 442 -11.44 -2.86 -2.55
C SER A 442 -12.61 -3.79 -2.22
N TRP A 443 -13.65 -3.26 -1.58
CA TRP A 443 -14.85 -4.05 -1.24
C TRP A 443 -15.64 -4.47 -2.48
N LYS A 444 -15.26 -5.61 -3.05
CA LYS A 444 -16.05 -6.31 -4.07
C LYS A 444 -17.09 -7.19 -3.37
N LEU A 445 -18.14 -6.56 -2.83
CA LEU A 445 -19.20 -7.25 -2.09
C LEU A 445 -19.80 -8.43 -2.87
N ALA A 446 -20.01 -8.25 -4.18
CA ALA A 446 -20.51 -9.33 -5.05
C ALA A 446 -19.58 -10.57 -5.05
N GLU A 447 -18.26 -10.37 -5.09
CA GLU A 447 -17.27 -11.47 -5.06
C GLU A 447 -17.30 -12.19 -3.71
N ILE A 448 -17.38 -11.41 -2.63
CA ILE A 448 -17.42 -11.89 -1.24
C ILE A 448 -18.69 -12.70 -0.98
N PHE A 449 -19.85 -12.16 -1.34
CA PHE A 449 -21.14 -12.84 -1.16
C PHE A 449 -21.24 -14.09 -2.03
N THR A 450 -20.80 -14.04 -3.30
CA THR A 450 -20.80 -15.21 -4.18
C THR A 450 -19.94 -16.33 -3.60
N THR A 451 -18.74 -16.00 -3.12
CA THR A 451 -17.85 -16.98 -2.48
C THR A 451 -18.48 -17.58 -1.23
N GLY A 452 -19.07 -16.73 -0.37
CA GLY A 452 -19.75 -17.18 0.84
C GLY A 452 -20.93 -18.11 0.54
N ILE A 453 -21.79 -17.74 -0.41
CA ILE A 453 -22.97 -18.52 -0.80
C ILE A 453 -22.57 -19.89 -1.32
N VAL A 454 -21.61 -19.99 -2.25
CA VAL A 454 -21.22 -21.28 -2.83
C VAL A 454 -20.61 -22.21 -1.77
N LEU A 455 -19.71 -21.70 -0.92
CA LEU A 455 -19.14 -22.48 0.18
C LEU A 455 -20.22 -22.91 1.18
N GLY A 456 -21.16 -22.03 1.48
CA GLY A 456 -22.27 -22.30 2.41
C GLY A 456 -23.23 -23.35 1.87
N SER A 457 -23.60 -23.27 0.59
CA SER A 457 -24.46 -24.23 -0.10
C SER A 457 -23.81 -25.61 -0.19
N TYR A 458 -22.51 -25.69 -0.49
CA TYR A 458 -21.77 -26.96 -0.46
C TYR A 458 -21.82 -27.59 0.94
N LEU A 459 -21.54 -26.81 1.99
CA LEU A 459 -21.57 -27.31 3.35
C LEU A 459 -22.97 -27.73 3.81
N ALA A 460 -24.01 -27.01 3.40
CA ALA A 460 -25.40 -27.41 3.65
C ALA A 460 -25.73 -28.72 2.94
N MET A 461 -25.31 -28.89 1.68
CA MET A 461 -25.47 -30.14 0.93
C MET A 461 -24.79 -31.30 1.65
N MET A 462 -23.56 -31.11 2.15
CA MET A 462 -22.85 -32.14 2.92
C MET A 462 -23.54 -32.46 4.26
N THR A 463 -24.22 -31.50 4.86
CA THR A 463 -25.05 -31.74 6.06
C THR A 463 -26.27 -32.58 5.72
N VAL A 464 -26.92 -32.30 4.59
CA VAL A 464 -28.07 -33.06 4.07
C VAL A 464 -27.67 -34.48 3.68
N ILE A 465 -26.53 -34.66 3.01
CA ILE A 465 -26.00 -35.99 2.65
C ILE A 465 -25.66 -36.79 3.91
N PHE A 466 -25.04 -36.15 4.90
CA PHE A 466 -24.77 -36.78 6.20
C PHE A 466 -26.06 -37.27 6.86
N PHE A 467 -27.08 -36.40 6.92
CA PHE A 467 -28.39 -36.75 7.47
C PHE A 467 -29.02 -37.93 6.73
N TRP A 468 -29.06 -37.88 5.41
CA TRP A 468 -29.62 -38.95 4.58
C TRP A 468 -28.87 -40.28 4.82
N ALA A 469 -27.54 -40.24 4.83
CA ALA A 469 -26.72 -41.43 5.05
C ALA A 469 -26.88 -42.00 6.47
N ALA A 470 -27.12 -41.16 7.48
CA ALA A 470 -27.32 -41.60 8.87
C ALA A 470 -28.76 -42.07 9.15
N TYR A 471 -29.76 -41.48 8.51
CA TYR A 471 -31.18 -41.71 8.82
C TYR A 471 -31.89 -42.70 7.88
N LYS A 472 -31.46 -42.79 6.60
CA LYS A 472 -32.12 -43.62 5.58
C LYS A 472 -31.32 -44.84 5.13
N THR A 473 -30.03 -44.90 5.47
CA THR A 473 -29.15 -45.97 4.99
C THR A 473 -28.35 -46.57 6.14
N ASP A 474 -28.06 -47.87 6.07
CA ASP A 474 -27.16 -48.53 7.02
C ASP A 474 -25.67 -48.36 6.69
N PHE A 475 -25.32 -47.32 5.94
CA PHE A 475 -23.94 -47.13 5.48
C PHE A 475 -22.96 -47.03 6.66
N PHE A 476 -23.24 -46.15 7.63
CA PHE A 476 -22.35 -45.95 8.78
C PHE A 476 -22.30 -47.17 9.72
N PRO A 477 -23.43 -47.80 10.11
CA PRO A 477 -23.41 -49.03 10.90
C PRO A 477 -22.66 -50.18 10.21
N ARG A 478 -22.81 -50.36 8.89
CA ARG A 478 -22.18 -51.44 8.14
C ARG A 478 -20.67 -51.28 8.01
N VAL A 479 -20.19 -50.05 7.82
CA VAL A 479 -18.76 -49.76 7.58
C VAL A 479 -17.99 -49.59 8.89
N PHE A 480 -18.59 -48.94 9.89
CA PHE A 480 -17.88 -48.52 11.11
C PHE A 480 -18.36 -49.24 12.38
N GLY A 481 -19.36 -50.12 12.31
CA GLY A 481 -19.84 -50.91 13.46
C GLY A 481 -20.53 -50.08 14.55
N VAL A 482 -21.06 -48.91 14.21
CA VAL A 482 -21.77 -48.01 15.14
C VAL A 482 -23.26 -48.36 15.26
N PRO A 483 -23.93 -48.02 16.38
CA PRO A 483 -25.36 -48.27 16.57
C PRO A 483 -26.21 -47.63 15.48
N THR A 484 -27.20 -48.36 14.95
CA THR A 484 -28.16 -47.87 13.96
C THR A 484 -29.06 -46.77 14.53
N LEU A 485 -29.30 -45.71 13.77
CA LEU A 485 -30.18 -44.59 14.12
C LEU A 485 -31.52 -44.65 13.35
N GLU A 486 -31.99 -45.86 13.02
CA GLU A 486 -33.16 -46.08 12.17
C GLU A 486 -34.51 -45.88 12.88
N LYS A 487 -35.53 -45.57 12.06
CA LYS A 487 -36.92 -45.13 12.28
C LYS A 487 -37.74 -45.56 13.52
N THR A 488 -37.33 -46.50 14.36
CA THR A 488 -38.26 -47.20 15.27
C THR A 488 -38.39 -46.64 16.68
N ALA A 489 -37.50 -45.77 17.18
CA ALA A 489 -37.62 -45.19 18.54
C ALA A 489 -37.52 -43.66 18.57
N HIS A 490 -38.31 -43.01 19.44
CA HIS A 490 -38.25 -41.56 19.70
C HIS A 490 -36.87 -41.09 20.19
N ASP A 491 -36.08 -41.98 20.80
CA ASP A 491 -34.72 -41.70 21.29
C ASP A 491 -33.71 -41.53 20.14
N ASP A 492 -33.98 -42.12 18.97
CA ASP A 492 -33.07 -42.03 17.82
C ASP A 492 -33.06 -40.64 17.17
N PHE A 493 -34.18 -39.89 17.27
CA PHE A 493 -34.25 -38.50 16.82
C PHE A 493 -33.35 -37.57 17.66
N ARG A 494 -33.26 -37.82 18.98
CA ARG A 494 -32.42 -37.02 19.89
C ARG A 494 -30.93 -37.29 19.67
N LYS A 495 -30.57 -38.56 19.43
CA LYS A 495 -29.21 -38.95 19.04
C LYS A 495 -28.82 -38.38 17.68
N LEU A 496 -29.75 -38.38 16.72
CA LEU A 496 -29.54 -37.78 15.41
C LEU A 496 -29.33 -36.26 15.49
N ALA A 497 -30.05 -35.56 16.36
CA ALA A 497 -29.82 -34.14 16.64
C ALA A 497 -28.40 -33.89 17.18
N SER A 498 -27.90 -34.75 18.08
CA SER A 498 -26.50 -34.70 18.56
C SER A 498 -25.48 -34.93 17.45
N ALA A 499 -25.77 -35.87 16.54
CA ALA A 499 -24.91 -36.14 15.38
C ALA A 499 -24.77 -34.90 14.48
N ILE A 500 -25.91 -34.30 14.12
CA ILE A 500 -25.96 -33.11 13.26
C ILE A 500 -25.32 -31.91 13.96
N TYR A 501 -25.57 -31.72 15.25
CA TYR A 501 -24.95 -30.66 16.05
C TYR A 501 -23.41 -30.75 15.97
N LEU A 502 -22.84 -31.93 16.24
CA LEU A 502 -21.40 -32.11 16.18
C LEU A 502 -20.86 -31.92 14.75
N GLN A 503 -21.57 -32.47 13.77
CA GLN A 503 -21.19 -32.36 12.36
C GLN A 503 -21.15 -30.89 11.92
N VAL A 504 -22.18 -30.11 12.27
CA VAL A 504 -22.29 -28.70 11.92
C VAL A 504 -21.25 -27.87 12.66
N SER A 505 -21.07 -28.08 13.97
CA SER A 505 -20.13 -27.30 14.79
C SER A 505 -18.67 -27.45 14.32
N THR A 506 -18.22 -28.68 14.09
CA THR A 506 -16.82 -28.99 13.70
C THR A 506 -16.45 -28.40 12.36
N ILE A 507 -17.23 -28.67 11.32
CA ILE A 507 -16.90 -28.17 9.98
C ILE A 507 -17.15 -26.65 9.85
N SER A 508 -18.08 -26.07 10.63
CA SER A 508 -18.31 -24.61 10.61
C SER A 508 -17.09 -23.87 11.13
N GLN A 509 -16.47 -24.31 12.23
CA GLN A 509 -15.21 -23.69 12.65
C GLN A 509 -14.04 -24.06 11.74
N ALA A 510 -14.02 -25.26 11.15
CA ALA A 510 -12.99 -25.63 10.19
C ALA A 510 -12.98 -24.70 8.96
N LEU A 511 -14.15 -24.21 8.54
CA LEU A 511 -14.29 -23.25 7.44
C LEU A 511 -13.44 -21.98 7.64
N ILE A 512 -13.19 -21.56 8.88
CA ILE A 512 -12.31 -20.39 9.17
C ILE A 512 -10.93 -20.58 8.53
N PHE A 513 -10.39 -21.81 8.55
CA PHE A 513 -9.07 -22.10 7.99
C PHE A 513 -9.06 -22.04 6.45
N VAL A 514 -10.19 -22.35 5.81
CA VAL A 514 -10.36 -22.24 4.35
C VAL A 514 -10.52 -20.77 3.94
N THR A 515 -11.37 -20.02 4.63
CA THR A 515 -11.67 -18.63 4.28
C THR A 515 -10.50 -17.69 4.55
N ARG A 516 -9.70 -17.94 5.60
CA ARG A 516 -8.48 -17.15 5.89
C ARG A 516 -7.37 -17.32 4.86
N SER A 517 -7.31 -18.50 4.23
CA SER A 517 -6.17 -18.87 3.39
C SER A 517 -6.38 -18.45 1.94
N ARG A 518 -5.33 -17.88 1.34
CA ARG A 518 -5.36 -17.61 -0.10
C ARG A 518 -4.99 -18.86 -0.90
N SER A 519 -3.97 -19.57 -0.48
CA SER A 519 -3.58 -20.88 -0.98
C SER A 519 -4.34 -21.99 -0.24
N TRP A 520 -3.80 -23.20 -0.24
CA TRP A 520 -4.31 -24.33 0.53
C TRP A 520 -4.28 -24.00 2.02
N SER A 521 -5.35 -24.37 2.72
CA SER A 521 -5.50 -24.13 4.14
C SER A 521 -4.36 -24.77 4.97
N PHE A 522 -3.92 -25.96 4.57
CA PHE A 522 -2.82 -26.68 5.24
C PHE A 522 -1.43 -26.03 5.07
N VAL A 523 -1.23 -25.26 3.99
CA VAL A 523 0.05 -24.61 3.69
C VAL A 523 0.20 -23.30 4.47
N GLU A 524 -0.90 -22.56 4.61
CA GLU A 524 -0.90 -21.27 5.29
C GLU A 524 -1.10 -21.43 6.79
N ARG A 525 0.01 -21.46 7.54
CA ARG A 525 0.00 -21.67 8.99
C ARG A 525 -0.97 -20.72 9.73
N PRO A 526 -1.91 -21.26 10.54
CA PRO A 526 -2.77 -20.47 11.41
C PRO A 526 -2.03 -19.79 12.56
N GLY A 527 -2.58 -18.66 13.02
CA GLY A 527 -2.16 -18.08 14.29
C GLY A 527 -2.42 -19.04 15.44
N MET A 528 -1.50 -19.11 16.40
CA MET A 528 -1.59 -20.05 17.53
C MET A 528 -2.89 -19.87 18.33
N LEU A 529 -3.35 -18.62 18.51
CA LEU A 529 -4.61 -18.32 19.20
C LEU A 529 -5.82 -18.93 18.50
N LEU A 530 -5.85 -18.91 17.16
CA LEU A 530 -6.94 -19.48 16.38
C LEU A 530 -6.98 -21.01 16.51
N VAL A 531 -5.81 -21.66 16.48
CA VAL A 531 -5.72 -23.13 16.65
C VAL A 531 -6.18 -23.54 18.04
N VAL A 532 -5.71 -22.85 19.08
CA VAL A 532 -6.10 -23.13 20.46
C VAL A 532 -7.59 -22.93 20.65
N ALA A 533 -8.16 -21.83 20.12
CA ALA A 533 -9.59 -21.58 20.19
C ALA A 533 -10.41 -22.65 19.46
N PHE A 534 -9.97 -23.09 18.28
CA PHE A 534 -10.59 -24.20 17.56
C PHE A 534 -10.56 -25.49 18.38
N ILE A 535 -9.40 -25.88 18.93
CA ILE A 535 -9.27 -27.12 19.71
C ILE A 535 -10.19 -27.08 20.95
N ILE A 536 -10.19 -25.97 21.69
CA ILE A 536 -11.02 -25.83 22.90
C ILE A 536 -12.51 -25.91 22.54
N ALA A 537 -12.96 -25.15 21.54
CA ALA A 537 -14.37 -25.14 21.18
C ALA A 537 -14.83 -26.48 20.61
N GLN A 538 -13.98 -27.17 19.85
CA GLN A 538 -14.30 -28.49 19.32
C GLN A 538 -14.25 -29.60 20.36
N LEU A 539 -13.39 -29.48 21.37
CA LEU A 539 -13.41 -30.36 22.53
C LEU A 539 -14.75 -30.21 23.28
N ILE A 540 -15.18 -28.96 23.53
CA ILE A 540 -16.47 -28.68 24.18
C ILE A 540 -17.64 -29.22 23.35
N ALA A 541 -17.66 -28.96 22.04
CA ALA A 541 -18.70 -29.46 21.15
C ALA A 541 -18.76 -31.01 21.12
N THR A 542 -17.60 -31.67 21.10
CA THR A 542 -17.52 -33.14 21.12
C THR A 542 -18.02 -33.70 22.46
N VAL A 543 -17.63 -33.08 23.58
CA VAL A 543 -18.09 -33.48 24.92
C VAL A 543 -19.61 -33.33 25.05
N ILE A 544 -20.19 -32.22 24.56
CA ILE A 544 -21.64 -32.01 24.55
C ILE A 544 -22.34 -33.10 23.71
N ALA A 545 -21.85 -33.36 22.50
CA ALA A 545 -22.47 -34.36 21.62
C ALA A 545 -22.42 -35.79 22.19
N VAL A 546 -21.34 -36.13 22.91
CA VAL A 546 -21.13 -37.48 23.45
C VAL A 546 -21.88 -37.72 24.75
N TYR A 547 -21.95 -36.72 25.65
CA TYR A 547 -22.42 -36.93 27.03
C TYR A 547 -23.71 -36.17 27.40
N ALA A 548 -24.16 -35.19 26.61
CA ALA A 548 -25.33 -34.39 27.00
C ALA A 548 -26.63 -35.19 26.84
N ASN A 549 -27.32 -35.39 27.97
CA ASN A 549 -28.68 -35.95 28.02
C ASN A 549 -29.62 -34.87 28.57
N TRP A 550 -30.03 -33.94 27.71
CA TRP A 550 -30.89 -32.83 28.11
C TRP A 550 -32.28 -32.98 27.50
N SER A 551 -33.25 -33.31 28.36
CA SER A 551 -34.65 -33.44 27.96
C SER A 551 -35.22 -32.14 27.37
N PHE A 552 -34.83 -30.98 27.90
CA PHE A 552 -35.29 -29.67 27.41
C PHE A 552 -34.72 -29.32 26.02
N ALA A 553 -33.51 -29.78 25.70
CA ALA A 553 -32.84 -29.47 24.43
C ALA A 553 -33.03 -30.59 23.38
N ALA A 554 -33.87 -31.58 23.68
CA ALA A 554 -34.15 -32.75 22.83
C ALA A 554 -32.88 -33.43 22.28
N ILE A 555 -31.86 -33.59 23.14
CA ILE A 555 -30.56 -34.19 22.79
C ILE A 555 -30.21 -35.31 23.76
N GLU A 556 -29.62 -36.37 23.21
CA GLU A 556 -29.08 -37.52 23.92
C GLU A 556 -27.68 -37.85 23.41
N GLY A 557 -26.79 -38.26 24.32
CA GLY A 557 -25.41 -38.58 24.03
C GLY A 557 -25.27 -39.71 23.02
N ILE A 558 -24.52 -39.45 21.94
CA ILE A 558 -24.37 -40.41 20.83
C ILE A 558 -23.19 -41.39 21.01
N GLY A 559 -22.31 -41.12 21.99
CA GLY A 559 -21.11 -41.92 22.26
C GLY A 559 -19.90 -41.59 21.37
N TRP A 560 -18.71 -42.02 21.80
CA TRP A 560 -17.43 -41.71 21.13
C TRP A 560 -17.27 -42.35 19.76
N GLY A 561 -17.87 -43.53 19.52
CA GLY A 561 -17.80 -44.20 18.22
C GLY A 561 -18.40 -43.35 17.11
N TRP A 562 -19.62 -42.86 17.32
CA TRP A 562 -20.27 -41.94 16.40
C TRP A 562 -19.55 -40.59 16.29
N ALA A 563 -19.04 -40.06 17.40
CA ALA A 563 -18.24 -38.82 17.36
C ALA A 563 -17.01 -38.96 16.45
N GLY A 564 -16.28 -40.07 16.55
CA GLY A 564 -15.13 -40.36 15.68
C GLY A 564 -15.50 -40.44 14.19
N VAL A 565 -16.62 -41.08 13.87
CA VAL A 565 -17.14 -41.17 12.49
C VAL A 565 -17.52 -39.79 11.95
N ILE A 566 -18.15 -38.94 12.76
CA ILE A 566 -18.51 -37.56 12.40
C ILE A 566 -17.25 -36.71 12.13
N TRP A 567 -16.23 -36.85 12.98
CA TRP A 567 -14.94 -36.19 12.77
C TRP A 567 -14.29 -36.63 11.44
N LEU A 568 -14.27 -37.94 11.17
CA LEU A 568 -13.71 -38.48 9.93
C LEU A 568 -14.48 -37.97 8.70
N TYR A 569 -15.81 -37.99 8.76
CA TYR A 569 -16.66 -37.45 7.71
C TYR A 569 -16.30 -35.99 7.41
N ASN A 570 -16.18 -35.16 8.46
CA ASN A 570 -15.86 -33.75 8.28
C ASN A 570 -14.45 -33.50 7.77
N ILE A 571 -13.45 -34.30 8.16
CA ILE A 571 -12.10 -34.21 7.61
C ILE A 571 -12.09 -34.51 6.10
N ILE A 572 -12.84 -35.53 5.66
CA ILE A 572 -12.93 -35.89 4.25
C ILE A 572 -13.60 -34.77 3.44
N PHE A 573 -14.74 -34.27 3.89
CA PHE A 573 -15.51 -33.23 3.18
C PHE A 573 -14.96 -31.81 3.36
N TYR A 574 -13.97 -31.64 4.22
CA TYR A 574 -13.20 -30.41 4.35
C TYR A 574 -12.25 -30.19 3.17
N ILE A 575 -11.57 -31.24 2.68
CA ILE A 575 -10.53 -31.13 1.63
C ILE A 575 -11.07 -30.47 0.34
N PRO A 576 -12.27 -30.83 -0.17
CA PRO A 576 -12.80 -30.19 -1.38
C PRO A 576 -13.13 -28.70 -1.24
N LEU A 577 -13.25 -28.15 -0.01
CA LEU A 577 -13.54 -26.73 0.18
C LEU A 577 -12.44 -25.83 -0.41
N ASP A 578 -11.18 -26.24 -0.29
CA ASP A 578 -10.06 -25.50 -0.89
C ASP A 578 -10.13 -25.51 -2.42
N LEU A 579 -10.52 -26.65 -3.02
CA LEU A 579 -10.72 -26.76 -4.48
C LEU A 579 -11.86 -25.86 -4.96
N ILE A 580 -12.99 -25.87 -4.25
CA ILE A 580 -14.15 -25.01 -4.55
C ILE A 580 -13.76 -23.54 -4.42
N LYS A 581 -13.02 -23.17 -3.37
CA LYS A 581 -12.48 -21.81 -3.19
C LYS A 581 -11.63 -21.37 -4.38
N PHE A 582 -10.72 -22.21 -4.86
CA PHE A 582 -9.89 -21.87 -6.03
C PHE A 582 -10.72 -21.73 -7.30
N PHE A 583 -11.68 -22.63 -7.52
CA PHE A 583 -12.58 -22.57 -8.66
C PHE A 583 -13.39 -21.27 -8.68
N ILE A 584 -13.99 -20.89 -7.55
CA ILE A 584 -14.77 -19.65 -7.43
C ILE A 584 -13.91 -18.43 -7.74
N ARG A 585 -12.72 -18.33 -7.14
CA ARG A 585 -11.83 -17.19 -7.39
C ARG A 585 -11.35 -17.14 -8.83
N TYR A 586 -11.07 -18.29 -9.44
CA TYR A 586 -10.71 -18.36 -10.85
C TYR A 586 -11.86 -17.88 -11.74
N ALA A 587 -13.08 -18.34 -11.49
CA ALA A 587 -14.27 -17.93 -12.22
C ALA A 587 -14.57 -16.43 -12.07
N LEU A 588 -14.39 -15.87 -10.86
CA LEU A 588 -14.62 -14.46 -10.56
C LEU A 588 -13.48 -13.53 -11.05
N SER A 589 -12.28 -14.07 -11.30
CA SER A 589 -11.13 -13.29 -11.77
C SER A 589 -11.24 -12.79 -13.21
N GLY A 590 -12.31 -13.12 -13.94
CA GLY A 590 -12.49 -12.75 -15.34
C GLY A 590 -11.66 -13.56 -16.33
N ARG A 591 -10.48 -14.07 -15.93
CA ARG A 591 -9.58 -14.88 -16.77
C ARG A 591 -10.24 -16.08 -17.43
N ALA A 592 -11.20 -16.71 -16.75
CA ALA A 592 -11.98 -17.82 -17.32
C ALA A 592 -12.84 -17.37 -18.50
N TRP A 593 -13.43 -16.16 -18.41
CA TRP A 593 -14.21 -15.55 -19.47
C TRP A 593 -13.33 -14.96 -20.56
N ASP A 594 -12.22 -14.33 -20.20
CA ASP A 594 -11.24 -13.79 -21.17
C ASP A 594 -10.67 -14.91 -22.03
N LEU A 595 -10.27 -16.05 -21.46
CA LEU A 595 -9.81 -17.22 -22.22
C LEU A 595 -10.89 -17.77 -23.17
N VAL A 596 -12.15 -17.82 -22.73
CA VAL A 596 -13.27 -18.33 -23.55
C VAL A 596 -13.65 -17.34 -24.64
N ILE A 597 -13.60 -16.03 -24.35
CA ILE A 597 -13.87 -14.95 -25.30
C ILE A 597 -12.73 -14.85 -26.30
N GLU A 598 -11.47 -14.86 -25.87
CA GLU A 598 -10.30 -14.91 -26.74
C GLU A 598 -10.29 -16.17 -27.61
N GLN A 599 -10.65 -17.33 -27.07
CA GLN A 599 -10.83 -18.54 -27.89
C GLN A 599 -11.98 -18.37 -28.90
N ARG A 600 -13.13 -17.82 -28.50
CA ARG A 600 -14.24 -17.55 -29.44
C ARG A 600 -13.87 -16.53 -30.52
N ILE A 601 -13.13 -15.48 -30.17
CA ILE A 601 -12.65 -14.46 -31.11
C ILE A 601 -11.61 -15.05 -32.05
N ALA A 602 -10.70 -15.90 -31.54
CA ALA A 602 -9.73 -16.63 -32.35
C ALA A 602 -10.42 -17.57 -33.36
N PHE A 603 -11.49 -18.25 -32.95
CA PHE A 603 -12.29 -19.12 -33.85
C PHE A 603 -13.15 -18.34 -34.85
N THR A 604 -13.59 -17.12 -34.55
CA THR A 604 -14.47 -16.33 -35.44
C THR A 604 -13.71 -15.42 -36.40
N ARG A 605 -12.43 -15.09 -36.14
CA ARG A 605 -11.58 -14.32 -37.07
C ARG A 605 -10.80 -15.18 -38.08
N GLN A 606 -10.67 -16.49 -37.89
CA GLN A 606 -10.04 -17.37 -38.87
C GLN A 606 -10.99 -17.66 -40.05
N LYS A 607 -11.14 -16.69 -40.97
CA LYS A 607 -11.93 -16.86 -42.20
C LYS A 607 -11.18 -17.62 -43.30
N ASP A 608 -9.85 -17.69 -43.23
CA ASP A 608 -9.01 -18.46 -44.15
C ASP A 608 -7.92 -19.23 -43.37
N PHE A 609 -8.09 -20.55 -43.24
CA PHE A 609 -7.05 -21.41 -42.66
C PHE A 609 -5.79 -21.37 -43.54
N GLY A 610 -4.70 -20.83 -42.99
CA GLY A 610 -3.35 -21.02 -43.52
C GLY A 610 -2.91 -20.09 -44.65
N LYS A 611 -3.73 -19.12 -45.08
CA LYS A 611 -3.32 -18.17 -46.14
C LYS A 611 -2.29 -17.14 -45.64
N GLU A 612 -2.54 -16.50 -44.50
CA GLU A 612 -1.59 -15.57 -43.88
C GLU A 612 -0.29 -16.27 -43.44
N GLN A 613 -0.37 -17.50 -42.92
CA GLN A 613 0.83 -18.28 -42.57
C GLN A 613 1.64 -18.68 -43.81
N ARG A 614 0.99 -18.99 -44.94
CA ARG A 614 1.68 -19.26 -46.21
C ARG A 614 2.28 -17.99 -46.81
N GLU A 615 1.61 -16.85 -46.72
CA GLU A 615 2.14 -15.56 -47.18
C GLU A 615 3.34 -15.12 -46.32
N LEU A 616 3.29 -15.32 -44.99
CA LEU A 616 4.40 -15.07 -44.09
C LEU A 616 5.58 -16.02 -44.36
N GLN A 617 5.34 -17.31 -44.59
CA GLN A 617 6.38 -18.26 -44.96
C GLN A 617 6.98 -17.97 -46.34
N TRP A 618 6.15 -17.55 -47.31
CA TRP A 618 6.60 -17.15 -48.64
C TRP A 618 7.44 -15.86 -48.61
N ALA A 619 7.02 -14.87 -47.81
CA ALA A 619 7.79 -13.65 -47.56
C ALA A 619 9.12 -13.94 -46.82
N HIS A 620 9.12 -14.91 -45.89
CA HIS A 620 10.35 -15.38 -45.21
C HIS A 620 11.31 -16.08 -46.18
N ALA A 621 10.79 -16.90 -47.08
CA ALA A 621 11.57 -17.62 -48.10
C ALA A 621 12.16 -16.64 -49.14
N GLN A 622 11.43 -15.60 -49.54
CA GLN A 622 11.95 -14.57 -50.45
C GLN A 622 13.03 -13.70 -49.80
N ARG A 623 12.89 -13.34 -48.51
CA ARG A 623 13.89 -12.54 -47.79
C ARG A 623 15.22 -13.27 -47.58
N THR A 624 15.17 -14.58 -47.35
CA THR A 624 16.38 -15.42 -47.18
C THR A 624 17.12 -15.68 -48.49
N LEU A 625 16.41 -15.71 -49.62
CA LEU A 625 17.03 -15.85 -50.95
C LEU A 625 17.83 -14.60 -51.39
N HIS A 626 17.52 -13.43 -50.84
CA HIS A 626 18.23 -12.17 -51.11
C HIS A 626 19.32 -11.80 -50.08
N GLY A 627 19.70 -12.74 -49.20
CA GLY A 627 20.85 -12.56 -48.29
C GLY A 627 20.64 -11.55 -47.15
N LEU A 628 19.41 -11.11 -46.88
CA LEU A 628 19.10 -10.25 -45.74
C LEU A 628 18.68 -11.11 -44.54
N GLN A 629 19.49 -11.10 -43.47
CA GLN A 629 19.09 -11.68 -42.18
C GLN A 629 17.99 -10.81 -41.55
N PRO A 630 16.90 -11.40 -41.01
CA PRO A 630 15.88 -10.65 -40.31
C PRO A 630 16.37 -10.18 -38.93
N PRO A 631 15.83 -9.07 -38.39
CA PRO A 631 16.08 -8.68 -37.01
C PRO A 631 15.46 -9.71 -36.05
N ASP A 632 16.17 -10.03 -34.97
CA ASP A 632 15.70 -10.95 -33.91
C ASP A 632 14.40 -10.43 -33.26
N THR A 633 13.26 -10.94 -33.72
CA THR A 633 11.99 -10.81 -33.01
C THR A 633 11.91 -11.85 -31.89
N LYS A 634 12.71 -11.64 -30.84
CA LYS A 634 12.45 -12.20 -29.50
C LYS A 634 11.90 -11.11 -28.60
N MET A 635 10.69 -10.65 -28.89
CA MET A 635 9.86 -9.97 -27.91
C MET A 635 8.41 -10.41 -28.11
N PHE A 636 7.89 -11.07 -27.07
CA PHE A 636 6.50 -11.46 -26.84
C PHE A 636 5.92 -12.56 -27.75
N THR A 637 6.04 -13.79 -27.28
CA THR A 637 5.00 -14.80 -27.46
C THR A 637 4.84 -15.56 -26.14
N GLU A 638 3.64 -15.46 -25.57
CA GLU A 638 3.23 -16.13 -24.34
C GLU A 638 3.21 -17.65 -24.57
N ARG A 639 4.25 -18.33 -24.04
CA ARG A 639 4.26 -19.72 -23.55
C ARG A 639 5.72 -20.12 -23.27
N THR A 640 6.35 -19.51 -22.28
CA THR A 640 7.66 -19.94 -21.81
C THR A 640 7.50 -21.05 -20.77
N HIS A 641 7.92 -22.25 -21.17
CA HIS A 641 8.00 -23.43 -20.32
C HIS A 641 8.97 -23.20 -19.14
N PHE A 642 8.59 -23.71 -17.97
CA PHE A 642 9.33 -23.70 -16.69
C PHE A 642 10.76 -24.27 -16.77
N THR A 643 11.12 -24.94 -17.87
CA THR A 643 12.43 -25.55 -18.12
C THR A 643 13.52 -24.55 -18.51
N GLU A 644 13.21 -23.43 -19.19
CA GLU A 644 14.23 -22.45 -19.60
C GLU A 644 14.70 -21.57 -18.44
N LEU A 645 13.82 -21.23 -17.49
CA LEU A 645 14.19 -20.50 -16.27
C LEU A 645 15.13 -21.32 -15.38
N ASN A 646 14.94 -22.65 -15.33
CA ASN A 646 15.85 -23.53 -14.61
C ASN A 646 17.21 -23.59 -15.28
N GLN A 647 17.27 -23.66 -16.62
CA GLN A 647 18.55 -23.65 -17.34
C GLN A 647 19.29 -22.31 -17.19
N MET A 648 18.60 -21.17 -17.27
CA MET A 648 19.23 -19.86 -17.03
C MET A 648 19.70 -19.70 -15.58
N ALA A 649 18.94 -20.19 -14.60
CA ALA A 649 19.36 -20.18 -13.20
C ALA A 649 20.56 -21.10 -12.94
N GLU A 650 20.62 -22.25 -13.60
CA GLU A 650 21.70 -23.23 -13.48
C GLU A 650 22.97 -22.76 -14.19
N GLU A 651 22.85 -22.08 -15.34
CA GLU A 651 23.96 -21.40 -16.01
C GLU A 651 24.46 -20.18 -15.22
N ALA A 652 23.56 -19.38 -14.63
CA ALA A 652 23.94 -18.27 -13.76
C ALA A 652 24.68 -18.76 -12.50
N LYS A 653 24.23 -19.87 -11.91
CA LYS A 653 24.89 -20.53 -10.79
C LYS A 653 26.29 -21.04 -11.18
N ARG A 654 26.43 -21.70 -12.34
CA ARG A 654 27.75 -22.11 -12.87
C ARG A 654 28.67 -20.92 -13.12
N ARG A 655 28.17 -19.81 -13.69
CA ARG A 655 28.97 -18.60 -13.91
C ARG A 655 29.42 -17.95 -12.59
N ALA A 656 28.56 -17.92 -11.59
CA ALA A 656 28.90 -17.42 -10.26
C ALA A 656 29.93 -18.34 -9.56
N GLU A 657 29.83 -19.65 -9.74
CA GLU A 657 30.76 -20.63 -9.17
C GLU A 657 32.13 -20.58 -9.85
N ILE A 658 32.17 -20.40 -11.19
CA ILE A 658 33.41 -20.15 -11.94
C ILE A 658 34.04 -18.81 -11.55
N ALA A 659 33.25 -17.76 -11.31
CA ALA A 659 33.75 -16.47 -10.83
C ALA A 659 34.34 -16.59 -9.41
N ARG A 660 33.66 -17.32 -8.51
CA ARG A 660 34.14 -17.60 -7.16
C ARG A 660 35.43 -18.43 -7.14
N LEU A 661 35.56 -19.42 -8.02
CA LEU A 661 36.77 -20.22 -8.19
C LEU A 661 37.93 -19.40 -8.78
N ARG A 662 37.64 -18.42 -9.65
CA ARG A 662 38.64 -17.47 -10.15
C ARG A 662 39.14 -16.52 -9.06
N GLU A 663 38.28 -16.05 -8.15
CA GLU A 663 38.70 -15.23 -7.01
C GLU A 663 39.64 -15.99 -6.07
N LEU A 664 39.37 -17.27 -5.80
CA LEU A 664 40.19 -18.13 -4.92
C LEU A 664 41.61 -18.40 -5.42
N HIS A 665 41.86 -18.34 -6.74
CA HIS A 665 43.18 -18.53 -7.33
C HIS A 665 44.00 -17.24 -7.49
N THR A 666 43.44 -16.09 -7.14
CA THR A 666 44.20 -14.83 -7.10
C THR A 666 44.73 -14.58 -5.69
N LEU A 667 45.99 -14.16 -5.59
CA LEU A 667 46.66 -13.89 -4.31
C LEU A 667 45.89 -12.84 -3.48
N LYS A 668 45.22 -11.90 -4.16
CA LYS A 668 44.30 -10.91 -3.58
C LYS A 668 43.05 -11.54 -2.97
N GLY A 669 42.38 -12.46 -3.66
CA GLY A 669 41.19 -13.15 -3.13
C GLY A 669 41.51 -14.08 -1.96
N HIS A 670 42.71 -14.67 -1.93
CA HIS A 670 43.15 -15.46 -0.77
C HIS A 670 43.32 -14.58 0.48
N VAL A 671 43.95 -13.41 0.33
CA VAL A 671 44.16 -12.43 1.40
C VAL A 671 42.82 -11.89 1.91
N GLU A 672 41.91 -11.49 1.02
CA GLU A 672 40.58 -10.99 1.40
C GLU A 672 39.73 -12.05 2.12
N SER A 673 39.83 -13.33 1.74
CA SER A 673 39.07 -14.39 2.42
C SER A 673 39.58 -14.68 3.82
N VAL A 674 40.91 -14.63 4.02
CA VAL A 674 41.55 -14.85 5.33
C VAL A 674 41.28 -13.67 6.25
N VAL A 675 41.28 -12.44 5.73
CA VAL A 675 40.96 -11.22 6.48
C VAL A 675 39.49 -11.22 6.94
N ARG A 676 38.55 -11.63 6.07
CA ARG A 676 37.14 -11.82 6.45
C ARG A 676 36.95 -12.93 7.48
N LEU A 677 37.65 -14.06 7.35
CA LEU A 677 37.56 -15.17 8.31
C LEU A 677 38.11 -14.81 9.70
N LYS A 678 39.05 -13.87 9.78
CA LYS A 678 39.59 -13.36 11.05
C LYS A 678 38.89 -12.11 11.58
N GLY A 679 37.87 -11.60 10.90
CA GLY A 679 37.07 -10.45 11.35
C GLY A 679 37.84 -9.13 11.45
N LEU A 680 38.85 -8.94 10.60
CA LEU A 680 39.66 -7.72 10.57
C LEU A 680 39.11 -6.74 9.51
N ASP A 681 39.12 -5.44 9.83
CA ASP A 681 38.57 -4.38 8.98
C ASP A 681 39.54 -4.02 7.85
N ILE A 682 39.10 -4.17 6.59
CA ILE A 682 39.93 -4.11 5.38
C ILE A 682 40.52 -2.71 5.12
N ASP A 683 39.89 -1.65 5.65
CA ASP A 683 40.28 -0.26 5.37
C ASP A 683 41.55 0.20 6.11
N THR A 684 42.11 -0.62 7.01
CA THR A 684 43.28 -0.25 7.83
C THR A 684 44.64 -0.71 7.29
N ILE A 685 44.69 -1.56 6.27
CA ILE A 685 45.96 -2.09 5.70
C ILE A 685 46.39 -1.24 4.50
N GLN A 686 46.82 -0.02 4.83
CA GLN A 686 47.75 0.90 4.18
C GLN A 686 47.96 0.90 2.65
N GLN A 687 47.72 2.10 2.10
CA GLN A 687 48.76 2.92 1.45
C GLN A 687 50.18 2.55 1.88
N ALA A 688 50.82 1.63 1.17
CA ALA A 688 52.26 1.57 0.99
C ALA A 688 52.54 0.52 -0.08
N TYR A 689 53.15 0.96 -1.18
CA TYR A 689 54.11 0.26 -2.05
C TYR A 689 53.95 0.75 -3.50
N THR A 690 54.71 1.80 -3.79
CA THR A 690 55.33 2.05 -5.10
C THR A 690 56.36 0.96 -5.40
N VAL A 691 56.24 0.29 -6.55
CA VAL A 691 57.21 0.28 -7.68
C VAL A 691 56.39 -0.02 -8.94
#